data_AF-A0AAW7W9W7-F1
#
_entry.id   AF-A0AAW7W9W7-F1
#
_cell.length_a   1.000
_cell.length_b   1.000
_cell.length_c   1.000
_cell.angle_alpha   90.00
_cell.angle_beta   90.00
_cell.angle_gamma   90.00
#
_symmetry.space_group_name_H-M   'P 1'
#
loop_
_entity.id
_entity.type
_entity.pdbx_description
1 polymer ?
#
loop_
_entity_poly.entity_id
_entity_poly.type
_entity_poly.pdbx_seq_one_letter_code
_entity_poly.pdbx_strand_id
1 'polypeptide(L)'
;MTEKTQGHGYFRKKKWAKGLVSGIAVAGIVAFSAGSVLADEAVQPEIENDNNMYATQAGKTTGSQSVAIDNSAVTKAADKAKQAGVVVSETSSIDKGTNTTSSSLEQSKAEIKQDQTKQIKALEETTEKQVQNNEAFKEAQEAIQANNSFVATEKGKHEQSTTVTVTNDGSTATDGTATQNNKATQTAKKVLAGNQQAVSTYLEEKGKYEATVKQATELNQAVEAAAIDLEKKDVTVKVVTRTVSSIAEVEELKKQNDKAIATAKSKVELNKAIMAAYAEKKNASDQVNQDADRKSTDLKNSGVLLTSKTQEVSSADEAKQIGEQNQAAYDKAKQTQAEWQKKYDELRAKTSTEGYIKEVVLQAISVATANPEATVESSAPGAQVTTKGYILSSKGTSGYARILDSTKVLKYEDVGTGWKTEVDYTNLKGLTVSTADGKKHDISRIHRKFEILNQGKTGLNDVYVLNDPTEGFVVARNDGTGVPADYMNFLVTDTYYYNVDGKEVAFKASEKTPATLTYSSLNHNRIGWEGAKAINGTHVEINGSTVSYNKNNGYVRAEGYNDQQDVGHLWDKSDSPYQYKGAALGVFKEGTAFTSEFIQWDGPDNSGGQTFWFALNTKALAPVVGVPATATITKTTVKPVKTEPVSAELVNAKNPAKPTLALKTLSETKNQKLSASYHGYKLQYKPTVRKSVSDTDKTNTDGQTVAKNDTQLYTLNHDNIYANLKKGDKITIIDPLEAGAVPDVAVTKATAEKAGWSVAYDAGKNTYTFTATYEGKRLEAPVITWKPIYDKGFYDNTYKVLVNNYEVFSNTVTNYTPRPPKPVKSVLDHSGKDINGAKTFDRNVTFRLMTDYSSYAKTLASASALGKEFAILDDVQDKAFTVDHSKIKMTAAGKDVKNLFDMYHVLSDAGRTDAINKILKELNLQPKGEFYLWVAKDSKSFYQNYVKPNKNVTVDLPAKLLVKAGDKVENDFKQIDFGNGYQSNLVTVSVPDVKPEKHALDQKNNKKVLDGQEVQIGQYIRYLLDGVTVPAKHDSLFQYDGSDQLDVVHDRYTGKWQGIFKGTEYTAEKDLILPYDVILKDGKVVKAGDKIVKGTAYAFLFEVNQDTNPDFLKKIVAVKWDEKAGKWSYVINQDFLNSLGVKGTFDADFYIEVERISAGKVENTFINTVNLQEMTAKVTTTTPEPPKPEPKEPGKPQPQPSLPNTGTAASMLPVVGMILGLLGLAGFRKHKK
;
A
#
# COMPACT_ATOMS: atom_id res chain seq x y z
N MET A 1 8.21 -0.88 -39.97
CA MET A 1 8.72 -0.13 -38.81
C MET A 1 7.67 0.89 -38.41
N THR A 2 6.92 0.62 -37.35
CA THR A 2 5.88 1.50 -36.79
C THR A 2 5.56 1.02 -35.38
N GLU A 3 6.43 1.30 -34.43
CA GLU A 3 6.13 1.05 -33.02
C GLU A 3 5.18 2.12 -32.49
N LYS A 4 4.00 1.71 -32.02
CA LYS A 4 3.12 2.54 -31.19
C LYS A 4 3.31 2.15 -29.74
N THR A 5 4.05 2.97 -28.99
CA THR A 5 4.14 2.87 -27.54
C THR A 5 2.85 3.38 -26.91
N GLN A 6 2.12 2.55 -26.17
CA GLN A 6 1.04 2.99 -25.29
C GLN A 6 1.52 2.96 -23.84
N GLY A 7 1.40 4.10 -23.14
CA GLY A 7 1.78 4.23 -21.73
C GLY A 7 0.63 3.86 -20.79
N HIS A 8 0.97 3.28 -19.64
CA HIS A 8 0.00 3.01 -18.57
C HIS A 8 -0.38 4.31 -17.85
N GLY A 9 -1.61 4.79 -18.08
CA GLY A 9 -2.19 5.89 -17.32
C GLY A 9 -2.90 5.40 -16.06
N TYR A 10 -2.50 5.91 -14.89
CA TYR A 10 -3.31 5.83 -13.67
C TYR A 10 -4.44 6.86 -13.74
N PHE A 11 -5.62 6.46 -14.22
CA PHE A 11 -6.83 7.28 -14.14
C PHE A 11 -7.51 7.11 -12.77
N ARG A 12 -7.39 8.12 -11.88
CA ARG A 12 -8.46 8.38 -10.90
C ARG A 12 -9.60 9.09 -11.62
N LYS A 13 -10.82 8.58 -11.51
CA LYS A 13 -12.03 9.34 -11.86
C LYS A 13 -12.28 10.41 -10.78
N LYS A 14 -11.69 11.61 -10.90
CA LYS A 14 -12.30 12.82 -10.31
C LYS A 14 -13.62 13.06 -11.05
N LYS A 15 -14.73 13.25 -10.32
CA LYS A 15 -16.09 13.33 -10.87
C LYS A 15 -16.36 14.70 -11.51
N TRP A 16 -15.84 14.95 -12.71
CA TRP A 16 -16.33 16.07 -13.51
C TRP A 16 -17.67 15.71 -14.21
N ALA A 17 -18.58 16.70 -14.27
CA ALA A 17 -19.92 16.66 -14.85
C ALA A 17 -21.00 15.82 -14.14
N LYS A 18 -21.66 16.41 -13.13
CA LYS A 18 -23.06 16.91 -13.21
C LYS A 18 -23.59 17.34 -11.83
N GLY A 19 -24.19 18.53 -11.75
CA GLY A 19 -24.93 19.00 -10.56
C GLY A 19 -24.50 20.38 -10.09
N LEU A 20 -25.28 21.39 -10.49
CA LEU A 20 -25.12 22.78 -10.05
C LEU A 20 -25.27 22.89 -8.51
N VAL A 21 -24.24 23.38 -7.81
CA VAL A 21 -24.39 23.91 -6.44
C VAL A 21 -23.71 25.26 -6.40
N SER A 22 -24.45 26.28 -5.95
CA SER A 22 -24.04 27.68 -6.02
C SER A 22 -22.85 27.97 -5.10
N GLY A 23 -21.89 28.74 -5.60
CA GLY A 23 -20.70 29.11 -4.83
C GLY A 23 -21.02 30.00 -3.63
N ILE A 24 -20.28 29.79 -2.53
CA ILE A 24 -20.07 30.77 -1.47
C ILE A 24 -18.57 30.99 -1.39
N ALA A 25 -18.14 32.25 -1.42
CA ALA A 25 -16.73 32.61 -1.48
C ALA A 25 -16.00 32.27 -0.18
N VAL A 26 -14.86 31.57 -0.28
CA VAL A 26 -13.92 31.42 0.84
C VAL A 26 -13.08 32.68 0.95
N ALA A 27 -13.59 33.67 1.67
CA ALA A 27 -12.87 34.87 2.07
C ALA A 27 -12.99 35.07 3.58
N GLY A 28 -11.97 34.63 4.32
CA GLY A 28 -11.79 34.96 5.75
C GLY A 28 -12.29 33.92 6.75
N ILE A 29 -11.48 32.89 7.01
CA ILE A 29 -11.43 32.25 8.34
C ILE A 29 -9.97 32.24 8.82
N VAL A 30 -9.55 33.40 9.35
CA VAL A 30 -8.45 33.54 10.31
C VAL A 30 -9.03 34.26 11.53
N ALA A 31 -9.98 33.61 12.22
CA ALA A 31 -10.61 34.08 13.44
C ALA A 31 -11.21 32.90 14.24
N PHE A 32 -11.30 33.07 15.56
CA PHE A 32 -11.69 32.05 16.54
C PHE A 32 -13.18 31.67 16.52
N SER A 33 -13.46 30.36 16.61
CA SER A 33 -14.58 29.77 17.39
C SER A 33 -14.37 28.24 17.47
N ALA A 34 -14.04 27.62 18.61
CA ALA A 34 -14.88 27.41 19.78
C ALA A 34 -16.16 26.60 19.46
N GLY A 35 -16.06 25.27 19.55
CA GLY A 35 -17.18 24.33 19.37
C GLY A 35 -16.68 22.92 19.08
N SER A 36 -17.14 21.92 19.85
CA SER A 36 -16.78 20.52 19.61
C SER A 36 -17.49 20.03 18.34
N VAL A 37 -16.75 19.94 17.23
CA VAL A 37 -17.28 19.35 16.00
C VAL A 37 -17.32 17.84 16.22
N LEU A 38 -18.48 17.21 16.00
CA LEU A 38 -18.57 15.76 15.88
C LEU A 38 -17.58 15.29 14.82
N ALA A 39 -16.94 14.14 15.00
CA ALA A 39 -15.98 13.60 14.04
C ALA A 39 -16.66 12.99 12.79
N ASP A 40 -17.58 13.75 12.18
CA ASP A 40 -17.92 13.58 10.77
C ASP A 40 -16.65 13.81 9.95
N GLU A 41 -16.43 12.96 8.95
CA GLU A 41 -15.25 13.00 8.09
C GLU A 41 -15.21 14.36 7.35
N ALA A 42 -14.37 15.29 7.82
CA ALA A 42 -14.17 16.58 7.18
C ALA A 42 -13.49 16.37 5.82
N VAL A 43 -14.31 16.20 4.78
CA VAL A 43 -13.85 15.91 3.42
C VAL A 43 -13.03 17.11 2.93
N GLN A 44 -11.79 16.83 2.52
CA GLN A 44 -10.94 17.79 1.84
C GLN A 44 -11.66 18.32 0.59
N PRO A 45 -11.96 19.64 0.50
CA PRO A 45 -12.68 20.20 -0.64
C PRO A 45 -11.80 20.21 -1.89
N GLU A 46 -12.39 20.13 -3.08
CA GLU A 46 -11.64 20.43 -4.31
C GLU A 46 -11.45 21.95 -4.43
N ILE A 47 -10.20 22.41 -4.65
CA ILE A 47 -9.90 23.81 -4.96
C ILE A 47 -9.78 23.99 -6.48
N GLU A 48 -10.49 24.99 -7.01
CA GLU A 48 -10.36 25.47 -8.39
C GLU A 48 -9.12 26.39 -8.54
N ASN A 49 -7.92 25.83 -8.37
CA ASN A 49 -6.67 26.48 -8.73
C ASN A 49 -5.90 25.67 -9.78
N ASP A 50 -4.80 26.27 -10.24
CA ASP A 50 -3.98 25.74 -11.33
C ASP A 50 -3.29 24.39 -11.02
N ASN A 51 -3.25 23.92 -9.76
CA ASN A 51 -2.50 22.71 -9.38
C ASN A 51 -2.95 21.46 -10.15
N ASN A 52 -4.27 21.26 -10.23
CA ASN A 52 -4.85 20.16 -10.99
C ASN A 52 -4.49 20.24 -12.49
N MET A 53 -4.44 21.44 -13.07
CA MET A 53 -4.02 21.65 -14.45
C MET A 53 -2.52 21.38 -14.62
N TYR A 54 -1.68 21.88 -13.71
CA TYR A 54 -0.22 21.71 -13.75
C TYR A 54 0.17 20.23 -13.60
N ALA A 55 -0.55 19.46 -12.77
CA ALA A 55 -0.35 18.01 -12.64
C ALA A 55 -0.57 17.26 -13.96
N THR A 56 -1.52 17.68 -14.82
CA THR A 56 -1.67 17.07 -16.17
C THR A 56 -0.49 17.35 -17.10
N GLN A 57 0.31 18.39 -16.80
CA GLN A 57 1.51 18.76 -17.54
C GLN A 57 2.81 18.31 -16.86
N ALA A 58 2.74 17.58 -15.74
CA ALA A 58 3.90 17.22 -14.94
C ALA A 58 5.05 16.60 -15.76
N GLY A 59 6.25 17.12 -15.57
CA GLY A 59 7.47 16.72 -16.29
C GLY A 59 7.55 17.16 -17.77
N LYS A 60 6.60 17.96 -18.27
CA LYS A 60 6.61 18.47 -19.65
C LYS A 60 7.15 19.90 -19.72
N THR A 61 7.58 20.27 -20.92
CA THR A 61 8.00 21.63 -21.29
C THR A 61 7.30 22.03 -22.59
N THR A 62 6.74 23.24 -22.64
CA THR A 62 5.84 23.70 -23.73
C THR A 62 6.56 24.10 -25.02
N GLY A 63 7.86 24.40 -24.95
CA GLY A 63 8.68 24.79 -26.11
C GLY A 63 10.10 24.21 -26.09
N SER A 64 10.89 24.59 -27.09
CA SER A 64 12.35 24.34 -27.16
C SER A 64 13.06 25.62 -27.62
N GLN A 65 14.24 25.88 -27.08
CA GLN A 65 15.07 27.03 -27.46
C GLN A 65 16.19 26.61 -28.42
N SER A 66 16.38 27.37 -29.50
CA SER A 66 17.55 27.22 -30.37
C SER A 66 18.82 27.62 -29.62
N VAL A 67 19.84 26.77 -29.66
CA VAL A 67 21.17 27.05 -29.12
C VAL A 67 22.00 27.69 -30.23
N ALA A 68 22.58 28.86 -29.97
CA ALA A 68 23.43 29.54 -30.94
C ALA A 68 24.75 28.78 -31.14
N ILE A 69 25.08 28.43 -32.38
CA ILE A 69 26.34 27.78 -32.77
C ILE A 69 27.14 28.73 -33.66
N ASP A 70 28.34 29.08 -33.23
CA ASP A 70 29.29 29.88 -34.02
C ASP A 70 30.00 28.99 -35.06
N ASN A 71 29.83 29.30 -36.34
CA ASN A 71 30.50 28.63 -37.48
C ASN A 71 31.48 29.58 -38.22
N SER A 72 31.80 30.75 -37.65
CA SER A 72 32.63 31.78 -38.30
C SER A 72 34.01 31.27 -38.70
N ALA A 73 34.66 30.46 -37.85
CA ALA A 73 35.98 29.90 -38.11
C ALA A 73 35.99 28.90 -39.29
N VAL A 74 34.99 28.04 -39.42
CA VAL A 74 34.84 27.10 -40.55
C VAL A 74 34.62 27.86 -41.85
N THR A 75 33.75 28.87 -41.82
CA THR A 75 33.44 29.74 -42.97
C THR A 75 34.70 30.45 -43.46
N LYS A 76 35.50 31.01 -42.54
CA LYS A 76 36.77 31.69 -42.86
C LYS A 76 37.81 30.77 -43.49
N ALA A 77 37.90 29.50 -43.04
CA ALA A 77 38.76 28.50 -43.67
C ALA A 77 38.29 28.13 -45.09
N ALA A 78 36.98 28.01 -45.31
CA ALA A 78 36.39 27.72 -46.61
C ALA A 78 36.63 28.84 -47.64
N ASP A 79 36.57 30.11 -47.23
CA ASP A 79 36.86 31.23 -48.12
C ASP A 79 38.35 31.35 -48.47
N LYS A 80 39.25 31.04 -47.53
CA LYS A 80 40.69 30.93 -47.80
C LYS A 80 41.00 29.83 -48.83
N ALA A 81 40.30 28.69 -48.77
CA ALA A 81 40.41 27.61 -49.73
C ALA A 81 39.98 28.03 -51.15
N LYS A 82 38.85 28.75 -51.28
CA LYS A 82 38.37 29.30 -52.57
C LYS A 82 39.41 30.24 -53.20
N GLN A 83 40.02 31.12 -52.41
CA GLN A 83 41.05 32.07 -52.88
C GLN A 83 42.31 31.38 -53.39
N ALA A 84 42.68 30.22 -52.84
CA ALA A 84 43.79 29.39 -53.34
C ALA A 84 43.46 28.61 -54.63
N GLY A 85 42.21 28.65 -55.11
CA GLY A 85 41.75 27.93 -56.31
C GLY A 85 41.21 26.52 -56.04
N VAL A 86 40.91 26.17 -54.78
CA VAL A 86 40.19 24.95 -54.42
C VAL A 86 38.71 25.10 -54.78
N VAL A 87 38.10 24.07 -55.36
CA VAL A 87 36.64 24.01 -55.58
C VAL A 87 35.94 23.63 -54.28
N VAL A 88 35.27 24.57 -53.63
CA VAL A 88 34.64 24.38 -52.30
C VAL A 88 33.12 24.36 -52.40
N SER A 89 32.48 23.42 -51.70
CA SER A 89 31.01 23.29 -51.61
C SER A 89 30.51 23.22 -50.16
N GLU A 90 29.32 23.77 -49.88
CA GLU A 90 28.65 23.64 -48.60
C GLU A 90 27.57 22.55 -48.67
N THR A 91 27.51 21.71 -47.65
CA THR A 91 26.55 20.62 -47.50
C THR A 91 25.57 20.89 -46.36
N SER A 92 24.42 20.21 -46.37
CA SER A 92 23.32 20.47 -45.42
C SER A 92 23.76 20.41 -43.95
N SER A 93 23.29 21.37 -43.15
CA SER A 93 23.62 21.43 -41.71
C SER A 93 23.20 20.18 -40.95
N ILE A 94 24.07 19.69 -40.07
CA ILE A 94 23.78 18.51 -39.23
C ILE A 94 22.89 18.93 -38.05
N ASP A 95 21.78 18.23 -37.86
CA ASP A 95 20.93 18.37 -36.68
C ASP A 95 21.46 17.51 -35.52
N LYS A 96 21.78 18.14 -34.39
CA LYS A 96 22.24 17.49 -33.16
C LYS A 96 21.11 17.23 -32.16
N GLY A 97 19.85 17.49 -32.54
CA GLY A 97 18.66 17.15 -31.77
C GLY A 97 18.33 18.14 -30.65
N THR A 98 17.59 17.65 -29.65
CA THR A 98 17.11 18.44 -28.50
C THR A 98 17.65 17.89 -27.19
N ASN A 99 18.46 18.67 -26.49
CA ASN A 99 18.99 18.34 -25.18
C ASN A 99 18.05 18.80 -24.05
N THR A 100 18.00 18.06 -22.94
CA THR A 100 17.07 18.33 -21.83
C THR A 100 17.74 18.58 -20.47
N THR A 101 19.05 18.33 -20.38
CA THR A 101 19.86 18.58 -19.17
C THR A 101 21.11 19.38 -19.52
N SER A 102 21.64 20.13 -18.55
CA SER A 102 22.88 20.90 -18.72
C SER A 102 24.06 20.05 -19.20
N SER A 103 24.19 18.81 -18.71
CA SER A 103 25.27 17.89 -19.09
C SER A 103 25.15 17.44 -20.55
N SER A 104 23.95 17.07 -21.01
CA SER A 104 23.72 16.71 -22.42
C SER A 104 24.01 17.88 -23.37
N LEU A 105 23.66 19.10 -22.97
CA LEU A 105 23.93 20.30 -23.76
C LEU A 105 25.42 20.58 -23.95
N GLU A 106 26.21 20.51 -22.87
CA GLU A 106 27.66 20.74 -22.95
C GLU A 106 28.38 19.63 -23.75
N GLN A 107 27.91 18.38 -23.67
CA GLN A 107 28.45 17.31 -24.51
C GLN A 107 28.25 17.61 -26.01
N SER A 108 27.03 17.97 -26.43
CA SER A 108 26.77 18.28 -27.85
C SER A 108 27.56 19.50 -28.33
N LYS A 109 27.74 20.53 -27.50
CA LYS A 109 28.61 21.69 -27.82
C LYS A 109 30.07 21.24 -28.03
N ALA A 110 30.58 20.36 -27.18
CA ALA A 110 31.95 19.83 -27.31
C ALA A 110 32.14 18.99 -28.58
N GLU A 111 31.17 18.12 -28.92
CA GLU A 111 31.18 17.35 -30.16
C GLU A 111 31.16 18.23 -31.41
N ILE A 112 30.29 19.26 -31.44
CA ILE A 112 30.23 20.25 -32.53
C ILE A 112 31.59 20.93 -32.70
N LYS A 113 32.18 21.43 -31.61
CA LYS A 113 33.49 22.12 -31.65
C LYS A 113 34.63 21.19 -32.11
N GLN A 114 34.60 19.92 -31.71
CA GLN A 114 35.58 18.93 -32.16
C GLN A 114 35.47 18.69 -33.67
N ASP A 115 34.26 18.61 -34.21
CA ASP A 115 34.05 18.40 -35.64
C ASP A 115 34.35 19.65 -36.48
N GLN A 116 33.93 20.85 -36.03
CA GLN A 116 34.34 22.11 -36.65
C GLN A 116 35.87 22.22 -36.77
N THR A 117 36.61 21.74 -35.76
CA THR A 117 38.08 21.69 -35.78
C THR A 117 38.60 20.72 -36.86
N LYS A 118 37.92 19.58 -37.10
CA LYS A 118 38.24 18.66 -38.20
C LYS A 118 37.94 19.28 -39.56
N GLN A 119 36.82 19.97 -39.72
CA GLN A 119 36.45 20.66 -40.97
C GLN A 119 37.44 21.76 -41.32
N ILE A 120 37.82 22.61 -40.34
CA ILE A 120 38.86 23.63 -40.51
C ILE A 120 40.16 22.97 -40.96
N LYS A 121 40.63 21.93 -40.24
CA LYS A 121 41.87 21.23 -40.58
C LYS A 121 41.83 20.60 -41.98
N ALA A 122 40.72 19.97 -42.39
CA ALA A 122 40.58 19.38 -43.71
C ALA A 122 40.55 20.43 -44.84
N LEU A 123 39.90 21.57 -44.61
CA LEU A 123 39.92 22.73 -45.51
C LEU A 123 41.33 23.32 -45.62
N GLU A 124 42.02 23.51 -44.49
CA GLU A 124 43.39 24.04 -44.43
C GLU A 124 44.39 23.10 -45.11
N GLU A 125 44.37 21.79 -44.82
CA GLU A 125 45.22 20.79 -45.49
C GLU A 125 44.98 20.73 -47.02
N THR A 126 43.74 20.91 -47.47
CA THR A 126 43.43 20.93 -48.92
C THR A 126 43.85 22.27 -49.56
N THR A 127 43.71 23.37 -48.82
CA THR A 127 44.20 24.70 -49.22
C THR A 127 45.71 24.70 -49.38
N GLU A 128 46.44 24.20 -48.38
CA GLU A 128 47.91 24.11 -48.40
C GLU A 128 48.40 23.23 -49.55
N LYS A 129 47.75 22.09 -49.83
CA LYS A 129 48.07 21.27 -51.00
C LYS A 129 47.81 21.97 -52.33
N GLN A 130 46.76 22.79 -52.44
CA GLN A 130 46.51 23.57 -53.66
C GLN A 130 47.47 24.75 -53.81
N VAL A 131 47.83 25.42 -52.72
CA VAL A 131 48.90 26.43 -52.71
C VAL A 131 50.22 25.79 -53.14
N GLN A 132 50.57 24.63 -52.58
CA GLN A 132 51.75 23.84 -53.00
C GLN A 132 51.68 23.41 -54.47
N ASN A 133 50.52 23.03 -55.02
CA ASN A 133 50.38 22.76 -56.47
C ASN A 133 50.73 24.01 -57.30
N ASN A 134 50.18 25.17 -56.93
CA ASN A 134 50.37 26.42 -57.64
C ASN A 134 51.81 26.97 -57.52
N GLU A 135 52.39 26.90 -56.33
CA GLU A 135 53.79 27.29 -56.05
C GLU A 135 54.77 26.36 -56.76
N ALA A 136 54.59 25.04 -56.65
CA ALA A 136 55.43 24.06 -57.35
C ALA A 136 55.40 24.24 -58.87
N PHE A 137 54.23 24.54 -59.44
CA PHE A 137 54.09 24.83 -60.87
C PHE A 137 54.87 26.08 -61.30
N LYS A 138 54.71 27.18 -60.55
CA LYS A 138 55.41 28.44 -60.82
C LYS A 138 56.93 28.28 -60.66
N GLU A 139 57.38 27.67 -59.56
CA GLU A 139 58.79 27.42 -59.32
C GLU A 139 59.42 26.49 -60.36
N ALA A 140 58.68 25.49 -60.87
CA ALA A 140 59.17 24.62 -61.93
C ALA A 140 59.48 25.44 -63.18
N GLN A 141 58.53 26.26 -63.61
CA GLN A 141 58.65 27.10 -64.80
C GLN A 141 59.83 28.09 -64.70
N GLU A 142 59.96 28.77 -63.55
CA GLU A 142 61.07 29.69 -63.28
C GLU A 142 62.43 28.95 -63.21
N ALA A 143 62.49 27.77 -62.58
CA ALA A 143 63.73 26.99 -62.47
C ALA A 143 64.21 26.41 -63.80
N ILE A 144 63.29 25.99 -64.68
CA ILE A 144 63.60 25.50 -66.03
C ILE A 144 64.24 26.61 -66.87
N GLN A 145 63.68 27.83 -66.82
CA GLN A 145 64.23 29.00 -67.51
C GLN A 145 65.59 29.42 -66.92
N ALA A 146 65.74 29.41 -65.59
CA ALA A 146 66.99 29.72 -64.92
C ALA A 146 68.11 28.72 -65.28
N ASN A 147 67.81 27.41 -65.35
CA ASN A 147 68.77 26.39 -65.77
C ASN A 147 69.34 26.67 -67.16
N ASN A 148 68.46 26.84 -68.14
CA ASN A 148 68.86 26.95 -69.53
C ASN A 148 69.66 28.23 -69.78
N SER A 149 69.34 29.31 -69.06
CA SER A 149 70.08 30.58 -69.08
C SER A 149 71.47 30.46 -68.44
N PHE A 150 71.57 29.77 -67.30
CA PHE A 150 72.84 29.56 -66.59
C PHE A 150 73.83 28.71 -67.39
N VAL A 151 73.34 27.67 -68.05
CA VAL A 151 74.18 26.75 -68.84
C VAL A 151 74.78 27.43 -70.06
N ALA A 152 74.01 28.31 -70.71
CA ALA A 152 74.54 29.18 -71.76
C ALA A 152 75.64 30.13 -71.24
N THR A 153 75.57 30.52 -69.97
CA THR A 153 76.51 31.46 -69.32
C THR A 153 77.81 30.79 -68.87
N GLU A 154 77.75 29.70 -68.09
CA GLU A 154 78.96 29.08 -67.52
C GLU A 154 79.75 28.23 -68.52
N LYS A 155 79.10 27.73 -69.58
CA LYS A 155 79.82 27.10 -70.69
C LYS A 155 80.88 28.06 -71.23
N GLY A 156 80.51 29.32 -71.47
CA GLY A 156 81.42 30.37 -71.94
C GLY A 156 82.45 30.89 -70.92
N LYS A 157 82.39 30.45 -69.64
CA LYS A 157 83.36 30.86 -68.59
C LYS A 157 84.43 29.81 -68.31
N HIS A 158 84.04 28.54 -68.22
CA HIS A 158 84.90 27.48 -67.68
C HIS A 158 85.41 26.48 -68.72
N GLU A 159 84.97 26.57 -69.98
CA GLU A 159 85.48 25.74 -71.09
C GLU A 159 86.99 25.90 -71.35
N GLN A 160 87.63 26.91 -70.76
CA GLN A 160 89.07 27.15 -70.81
C GLN A 160 89.85 26.63 -69.58
N SER A 161 89.18 26.23 -68.49
CA SER A 161 89.84 25.81 -67.24
C SER A 161 89.69 24.31 -66.95
N THR A 162 88.62 23.68 -67.46
CA THR A 162 88.43 22.22 -67.44
C THR A 162 87.47 21.81 -68.55
N THR A 163 87.29 20.51 -68.77
CA THR A 163 86.38 19.99 -69.80
C THR A 163 84.92 20.32 -69.46
N VAL A 164 84.25 21.17 -70.26
CA VAL A 164 82.83 21.53 -70.05
C VAL A 164 81.95 20.99 -71.18
N THR A 165 81.01 20.11 -70.86
CA THR A 165 80.12 19.42 -71.83
C THR A 165 78.67 19.87 -71.65
N VAL A 166 77.84 19.92 -72.71
CA VAL A 166 76.41 20.32 -72.65
C VAL A 166 75.50 19.36 -73.42
N THR A 167 74.37 18.94 -72.82
CA THR A 167 73.33 18.06 -73.42
C THR A 167 71.90 18.49 -73.01
N ASN A 168 70.83 18.00 -73.64
CA ASN A 168 69.43 18.36 -73.36
C ASN A 168 68.62 17.19 -72.76
N ASP A 169 67.71 17.49 -71.82
CA ASP A 169 66.97 16.51 -71.00
C ASP A 169 65.45 16.81 -70.99
N GLY A 170 64.63 15.78 -71.27
CA GLY A 170 63.17 15.89 -71.40
C GLY A 170 62.38 15.56 -70.14
N SER A 171 63.03 15.27 -69.01
CA SER A 171 62.42 14.73 -67.78
C SER A 171 61.55 15.72 -66.96
N THR A 172 61.29 16.93 -67.45
CA THR A 172 60.55 18.00 -66.74
C THR A 172 59.10 18.20 -67.19
N ALA A 173 58.58 17.42 -68.15
CA ALA A 173 57.17 17.49 -68.57
C ALA A 173 56.26 16.61 -67.69
N THR A 174 55.20 17.18 -67.09
CA THR A 174 54.42 16.50 -66.02
C THR A 174 52.89 16.57 -66.15
N ASP A 175 52.20 15.88 -65.22
CA ASP A 175 50.74 15.89 -65.03
C ASP A 175 50.19 17.10 -64.26
N GLY A 176 51.06 17.91 -63.66
CA GLY A 176 50.71 19.14 -62.93
C GLY A 176 50.40 19.00 -61.45
N THR A 177 50.57 17.82 -60.84
CA THR A 177 50.51 17.63 -59.38
C THR A 177 51.67 18.35 -58.67
N ALA A 178 51.52 18.81 -57.41
CA ALA A 178 52.63 19.38 -56.63
C ALA A 178 53.83 18.44 -56.54
N THR A 179 53.62 17.12 -56.40
CA THR A 179 54.73 16.17 -56.30
C THR A 179 55.49 16.04 -57.62
N GLN A 180 54.80 16.02 -58.77
CA GLN A 180 55.49 15.93 -60.05
C GLN A 180 56.06 17.29 -60.49
N ASN A 181 55.37 18.41 -60.23
CA ASN A 181 55.93 19.74 -60.46
C ASN A 181 57.10 20.03 -59.51
N ASN A 182 57.05 19.67 -58.23
CA ASN A 182 58.23 19.77 -57.37
C ASN A 182 59.33 18.80 -57.79
N LYS A 183 59.01 17.65 -58.40
CA LYS A 183 60.03 16.81 -59.07
C LYS A 183 60.56 17.49 -60.34
N ALA A 184 59.77 18.24 -61.11
CA ALA A 184 60.26 19.01 -62.25
C ALA A 184 61.09 20.22 -61.80
N THR A 185 60.67 20.95 -60.76
CA THR A 185 61.43 21.99 -60.06
C THR A 185 62.71 21.43 -59.47
N GLN A 186 62.65 20.29 -58.78
CA GLN A 186 63.84 19.64 -58.23
C GLN A 186 64.72 19.12 -59.34
N THR A 187 64.21 18.49 -60.40
CA THR A 187 65.00 18.10 -61.56
C THR A 187 65.62 19.32 -62.23
N ALA A 188 64.90 20.42 -62.36
CA ALA A 188 65.41 21.64 -62.98
C ALA A 188 66.44 22.37 -62.12
N LYS A 189 66.17 22.51 -60.81
CA LYS A 189 67.11 23.03 -59.81
C LYS A 189 68.26 22.05 -59.54
N LYS A 190 68.12 20.74 -59.75
CA LYS A 190 69.17 19.69 -59.61
C LYS A 190 70.00 19.56 -60.88
N VAL A 191 69.46 19.90 -62.03
CA VAL A 191 70.21 20.06 -63.26
C VAL A 191 70.93 21.41 -63.21
N LEU A 192 70.28 22.53 -62.88
CA LEU A 192 70.92 23.83 -62.63
C LEU A 192 71.98 23.77 -61.53
N ALA A 193 71.64 23.23 -60.37
CA ALA A 193 72.60 23.01 -59.30
C ALA A 193 73.59 21.92 -59.68
N GLY A 194 73.24 20.89 -60.47
CA GLY A 194 74.22 19.92 -60.98
C GLY A 194 75.26 20.60 -61.85
N ASN A 195 74.83 21.58 -62.65
CA ASN A 195 75.64 22.39 -63.52
C ASN A 195 76.50 23.39 -62.71
N GLN A 196 75.92 24.12 -61.75
CA GLN A 196 76.60 25.04 -60.81
C GLN A 196 77.57 24.33 -59.87
N GLN A 197 77.11 23.22 -59.29
CA GLN A 197 77.87 22.34 -58.42
C GLN A 197 79.10 21.97 -59.18
N ALA A 198 78.96 21.35 -60.36
CA ALA A 198 80.09 20.94 -61.18
C ALA A 198 81.08 22.11 -61.43
N VAL A 199 80.64 23.37 -61.59
CA VAL A 199 81.54 24.55 -61.71
C VAL A 199 82.38 24.80 -60.46
N SER A 200 81.73 25.01 -59.31
CA SER A 200 82.43 25.24 -58.02
C SER A 200 83.24 24.00 -57.62
N THR A 201 82.69 22.84 -57.92
CA THR A 201 83.29 21.54 -57.79
C THR A 201 84.49 21.40 -58.73
N TYR A 202 84.72 22.22 -59.74
CA TYR A 202 85.94 22.04 -60.51
C TYR A 202 87.26 22.40 -59.79
N LEU A 203 87.30 23.49 -59.01
CA LEU A 203 88.53 24.27 -58.80
C LEU A 203 89.69 23.57 -58.07
N GLU A 204 89.96 23.92 -56.82
CA GLU A 204 91.25 23.61 -56.16
C GLU A 204 91.08 22.65 -54.99
N GLU A 205 89.84 22.51 -54.57
CA GLU A 205 89.55 22.21 -53.21
C GLU A 205 88.58 21.05 -53.20
N LYS A 206 88.91 19.78 -53.49
CA LYS A 206 90.12 18.93 -53.81
C LYS A 206 91.23 18.74 -52.74
N GLY A 207 91.32 17.61 -52.03
CA GLY A 207 92.11 17.44 -50.76
C GLY A 207 91.32 17.49 -49.42
N LYS A 208 91.45 18.55 -48.60
CA LYS A 208 90.99 18.67 -47.17
C LYS A 208 89.69 17.97 -46.67
N TYR A 209 88.60 17.89 -47.44
CA TYR A 209 87.36 17.12 -47.14
C TYR A 209 87.59 15.62 -46.93
N GLU A 210 88.48 15.06 -47.73
CA GLU A 210 88.50 13.63 -48.05
C GLU A 210 88.87 12.78 -46.82
N ALA A 211 89.55 13.38 -45.83
CA ALA A 211 89.88 12.75 -44.55
C ALA A 211 88.72 12.76 -43.53
N THR A 212 88.09 13.91 -43.28
CA THR A 212 87.02 14.05 -42.28
C THR A 212 85.73 13.30 -42.69
N VAL A 213 85.48 13.17 -43.99
CA VAL A 213 84.35 12.41 -44.55
C VAL A 213 84.25 10.99 -44.03
N LYS A 214 85.39 10.31 -43.98
CA LYS A 214 85.43 8.85 -43.83
C LYS A 214 84.86 8.43 -42.47
N GLN A 215 85.38 9.02 -41.40
CA GLN A 215 85.00 8.71 -40.02
C GLN A 215 83.54 9.08 -39.70
N ALA A 216 83.08 10.26 -40.10
CA ALA A 216 81.70 10.68 -39.84
C ALA A 216 80.67 9.88 -40.67
N THR A 217 81.06 9.33 -41.82
CA THR A 217 80.22 8.39 -42.58
C THR A 217 80.05 7.06 -41.84
N GLU A 218 81.12 6.53 -41.23
CA GLU A 218 81.09 5.30 -40.44
C GLU A 218 80.20 5.42 -39.18
N LEU A 219 80.18 6.57 -38.50
CA LEU A 219 79.23 6.83 -37.40
C LEU A 219 77.78 6.91 -37.89
N ASN A 220 77.52 7.69 -38.94
CA ASN A 220 76.16 7.87 -39.47
C ASN A 220 75.54 6.55 -39.90
N GLN A 221 76.31 5.67 -40.56
CA GLN A 221 75.81 4.36 -40.97
C GLN A 221 75.41 3.49 -39.77
N ALA A 222 76.17 3.54 -38.67
CA ALA A 222 75.80 2.85 -37.43
C ALA A 222 74.53 3.43 -36.78
N VAL A 223 74.38 4.76 -36.80
CA VAL A 223 73.22 5.46 -36.23
C VAL A 223 71.97 5.28 -37.08
N GLU A 224 72.08 5.34 -38.40
CA GLU A 224 70.98 5.11 -39.33
C GLU A 224 70.51 3.64 -39.28
N ALA A 225 71.44 2.68 -39.20
CA ALA A 225 71.09 1.28 -38.97
C ALA A 225 70.38 1.05 -37.62
N ALA A 226 70.81 1.73 -36.55
CA ALA A 226 70.19 1.63 -35.23
C ALA A 226 68.85 2.37 -35.14
N ALA A 227 68.72 3.53 -35.79
CA ALA A 227 67.47 4.27 -35.90
C ALA A 227 66.42 3.41 -36.65
N ILE A 228 66.79 2.85 -37.80
CA ILE A 228 65.93 1.95 -38.58
C ILE A 228 65.53 0.70 -37.75
N ASP A 229 66.44 0.11 -36.97
CA ASP A 229 66.12 -1.04 -36.10
C ASP A 229 65.17 -0.70 -34.93
N LEU A 230 65.18 0.55 -34.46
CA LEU A 230 64.31 1.06 -33.39
C LEU A 230 62.96 1.55 -33.93
N GLU A 231 62.94 2.26 -35.06
CA GLU A 231 61.72 2.72 -35.74
C GLU A 231 60.88 1.52 -36.24
N LYS A 232 61.52 0.46 -36.73
CA LYS A 232 60.88 -0.84 -37.02
C LYS A 232 60.26 -1.53 -35.79
N LYS A 233 60.48 -0.99 -34.59
CA LYS A 233 60.00 -1.50 -33.30
C LYS A 233 59.08 -0.49 -32.58
N ASP A 234 58.47 0.43 -33.34
CA ASP A 234 57.58 1.51 -32.86
C ASP A 234 58.20 2.42 -31.78
N VAL A 235 59.54 2.51 -31.75
CA VAL A 235 60.23 3.54 -30.95
C VAL A 235 60.22 4.84 -31.74
N THR A 236 59.74 5.91 -31.12
CA THR A 236 59.92 7.27 -31.65
C THR A 236 61.40 7.65 -31.53
N VAL A 237 62.16 7.46 -32.61
CA VAL A 237 63.57 7.86 -32.68
C VAL A 237 63.67 9.32 -33.11
N LYS A 238 64.48 10.08 -32.39
CA LYS A 238 64.86 11.45 -32.76
C LYS A 238 66.35 11.44 -33.07
N VAL A 239 66.72 11.56 -34.35
CA VAL A 239 68.13 11.67 -34.76
C VAL A 239 68.51 13.14 -34.90
N VAL A 240 69.51 13.59 -34.14
CA VAL A 240 70.01 14.97 -34.15
C VAL A 240 71.36 15.00 -34.87
N THR A 241 71.55 15.85 -35.88
CA THR A 241 72.84 15.94 -36.59
C THR A 241 73.71 17.05 -35.98
N ARG A 242 74.97 16.72 -35.66
CA ARG A 242 76.02 17.67 -35.28
C ARG A 242 77.07 17.74 -36.39
N THR A 243 77.60 18.92 -36.67
CA THR A 243 78.75 19.07 -37.57
C THR A 243 80.00 18.65 -36.83
N VAL A 244 80.85 17.82 -37.45
CA VAL A 244 82.16 17.49 -36.91
C VAL A 244 83.23 18.15 -37.76
N SER A 245 84.21 18.76 -37.10
CA SER A 245 85.35 19.40 -37.74
C SER A 245 86.57 18.47 -37.78
N SER A 246 86.58 17.47 -36.90
CA SER A 246 87.69 16.55 -36.66
C SER A 246 87.21 15.13 -36.37
N ILE A 247 88.16 14.20 -36.31
CA ILE A 247 87.89 12.78 -36.05
C ILE A 247 87.46 12.53 -34.58
N ALA A 248 88.08 13.19 -33.61
CA ALA A 248 87.81 12.94 -32.18
C ALA A 248 86.37 13.27 -31.75
N GLU A 249 85.71 14.22 -32.43
CA GLU A 249 84.32 14.59 -32.18
C GLU A 249 83.33 13.49 -32.61
N VAL A 250 83.73 12.58 -33.51
CA VAL A 250 82.90 11.46 -33.99
C VAL A 250 82.81 10.33 -32.96
N GLU A 251 83.90 10.06 -32.23
CA GLU A 251 83.99 8.90 -31.33
C GLU A 251 83.20 9.05 -30.03
N GLU A 252 83.03 10.28 -29.52
CA GLU A 252 82.24 10.50 -28.30
C GLU A 252 80.72 10.39 -28.57
N LEU A 253 80.27 10.80 -29.76
CA LEU A 253 78.88 10.63 -30.19
C LEU A 253 78.47 9.15 -30.28
N LYS A 254 79.41 8.26 -30.60
CA LYS A 254 79.16 6.81 -30.70
C LYS A 254 78.68 6.21 -29.37
N LYS A 255 79.41 6.46 -28.27
CA LYS A 255 79.09 5.94 -26.93
C LYS A 255 77.74 6.42 -26.40
N GLN A 256 77.36 7.66 -26.73
CA GLN A 256 76.07 8.24 -26.33
C GLN A 256 74.89 7.46 -26.95
N ASN A 257 75.01 7.10 -28.23
CA ASN A 257 73.95 6.43 -28.97
C ASN A 257 73.71 5.00 -28.47
N ASP A 258 74.77 4.22 -28.22
CA ASP A 258 74.68 2.82 -27.76
C ASP A 258 73.83 2.66 -26.48
N LYS A 259 73.98 3.59 -25.52
CA LYS A 259 73.23 3.59 -24.26
C LYS A 259 71.74 3.90 -24.44
N ALA A 260 71.40 4.81 -25.37
CA ALA A 260 70.01 5.15 -25.68
C ALA A 260 69.28 3.99 -26.36
N ILE A 261 69.95 3.27 -27.27
CA ILE A 261 69.41 2.13 -28.01
C ILE A 261 69.00 0.98 -27.07
N ALA A 262 69.86 0.62 -26.11
CA ALA A 262 69.59 -0.47 -25.17
C ALA A 262 68.34 -0.21 -24.30
N THR A 263 68.16 1.03 -23.85
CA THR A 263 67.04 1.44 -22.98
C THR A 263 65.69 1.33 -23.70
N ALA A 264 65.63 1.74 -24.98
CA ALA A 264 64.39 1.71 -25.75
C ALA A 264 63.94 0.28 -26.09
N LYS A 265 64.87 -0.61 -26.44
CA LYS A 265 64.56 -2.02 -26.79
C LYS A 265 63.86 -2.76 -25.64
N SER A 266 64.26 -2.52 -24.40
CA SER A 266 63.63 -3.14 -23.22
C SER A 266 62.16 -2.72 -23.03
N LYS A 267 61.83 -1.44 -23.27
CA LYS A 267 60.45 -0.93 -23.14
C LYS A 267 59.51 -1.45 -24.23
N VAL A 268 60.00 -1.71 -25.45
CA VAL A 268 59.20 -2.29 -26.54
C VAL A 268 58.70 -3.69 -26.19
N GLU A 269 59.58 -4.58 -25.72
CA GLU A 269 59.18 -5.95 -25.37
C GLU A 269 58.20 -5.98 -24.18
N LEU A 270 58.32 -5.04 -23.22
CA LEU A 270 57.32 -4.88 -22.15
C LEU A 270 55.94 -4.48 -22.69
N ASN A 271 55.87 -3.47 -23.57
CA ASN A 271 54.62 -3.05 -24.20
C ASN A 271 53.97 -4.17 -25.04
N LYS A 272 54.80 -4.95 -25.74
CA LYS A 272 54.37 -6.11 -26.54
C LYS A 272 53.78 -7.22 -25.67
N ALA A 273 54.38 -7.50 -24.51
CA ALA A 273 53.83 -8.45 -23.54
C ALA A 273 52.48 -7.98 -22.96
N ILE A 274 52.36 -6.68 -22.62
CA ILE A 274 51.10 -6.08 -22.13
C ILE A 274 49.99 -6.19 -23.18
N MET A 275 50.29 -5.88 -24.45
CA MET A 275 49.31 -5.97 -25.54
C MET A 275 48.94 -7.42 -25.89
N ALA A 276 49.88 -8.36 -25.81
CA ALA A 276 49.60 -9.79 -25.98
C ALA A 276 48.61 -10.30 -24.91
N ALA A 277 48.86 -10.00 -23.63
CA ALA A 277 47.96 -10.37 -22.53
C ALA A 277 46.58 -9.70 -22.64
N TYR A 278 46.50 -8.47 -23.16
CA TYR A 278 45.22 -7.82 -23.47
C TYR A 278 44.49 -8.49 -24.64
N ALA A 279 45.20 -8.82 -25.72
CA ALA A 279 44.61 -9.50 -26.88
C ALA A 279 44.09 -10.89 -26.51
N GLU A 280 44.82 -11.65 -25.70
CA GLU A 280 44.40 -12.99 -25.25
C GLU A 280 43.07 -12.95 -24.46
N LYS A 281 42.97 -12.10 -23.42
CA LYS A 281 41.73 -11.97 -22.65
C LYS A 281 40.58 -11.36 -23.45
N LYS A 282 40.87 -10.44 -24.39
CA LYS A 282 39.86 -9.85 -25.29
C LYS A 282 39.30 -10.91 -26.24
N ASN A 283 40.16 -11.73 -26.85
CA ASN A 283 39.76 -12.82 -27.72
C ASN A 283 38.92 -13.88 -26.97
N ALA A 284 39.32 -14.26 -25.77
CA ALA A 284 38.54 -15.18 -24.93
C ALA A 284 37.16 -14.59 -24.58
N SER A 285 37.10 -13.33 -24.18
CA SER A 285 35.84 -12.62 -23.91
C SER A 285 34.95 -12.51 -25.16
N ASP A 286 35.52 -12.23 -26.33
CA ASP A 286 34.78 -12.14 -27.59
C ASP A 286 34.21 -13.50 -28.03
N GLN A 287 34.98 -14.58 -27.89
CA GLN A 287 34.52 -15.94 -28.17
C GLN A 287 33.38 -16.36 -27.25
N VAL A 288 33.50 -16.11 -25.94
CA VAL A 288 32.46 -16.39 -24.95
C VAL A 288 31.20 -15.57 -25.23
N ASN A 289 31.34 -14.31 -25.68
CA ASN A 289 30.21 -13.48 -26.08
C ASN A 289 29.51 -13.98 -27.35
N GLN A 290 30.26 -14.39 -28.39
CA GLN A 290 29.69 -14.97 -29.61
C GLN A 290 28.94 -16.27 -29.31
N ASP A 291 29.52 -17.13 -28.47
CA ASP A 291 28.88 -18.37 -28.02
C ASP A 291 27.63 -18.11 -27.15
N ALA A 292 27.71 -17.14 -26.23
CA ALA A 292 26.57 -16.67 -25.45
C ALA A 292 25.44 -16.11 -26.33
N ASP A 293 25.75 -15.35 -27.39
CA ASP A 293 24.76 -14.83 -28.35
C ASP A 293 24.12 -15.96 -29.18
N ARG A 294 24.92 -16.94 -29.62
CA ARG A 294 24.43 -18.15 -30.30
C ARG A 294 23.48 -18.95 -29.42
N LYS A 295 23.88 -19.27 -28.18
CA LYS A 295 23.07 -19.97 -27.18
C LYS A 295 21.81 -19.20 -26.83
N SER A 296 21.91 -17.88 -26.63
CA SER A 296 20.78 -16.98 -26.36
C SER A 296 19.75 -17.00 -27.49
N THR A 297 20.21 -16.93 -28.74
CA THR A 297 19.35 -16.96 -29.93
C THR A 297 18.62 -18.29 -30.04
N ASP A 298 19.32 -19.41 -29.89
CA ASP A 298 18.74 -20.74 -30.01
C ASP A 298 17.78 -21.10 -28.86
N LEU A 299 18.11 -20.74 -27.61
CA LEU A 299 17.18 -20.88 -26.47
C LEU A 299 15.90 -20.06 -26.70
N LYS A 300 16.03 -18.80 -27.12
CA LYS A 300 14.90 -17.92 -27.43
C LYS A 300 14.03 -18.48 -28.57
N ASN A 301 14.64 -19.03 -29.62
CA ASN A 301 13.92 -19.70 -30.71
C ASN A 301 13.23 -21.00 -30.26
N SER A 302 13.73 -21.65 -29.21
CA SER A 302 13.15 -22.87 -28.61
C SER A 302 12.00 -22.59 -27.63
N GLY A 303 11.63 -21.32 -27.41
CA GLY A 303 10.58 -20.91 -26.48
C GLY A 303 11.03 -20.73 -25.02
N VAL A 304 12.32 -20.84 -24.73
CA VAL A 304 12.89 -20.64 -23.38
C VAL A 304 12.78 -19.17 -22.97
N LEU A 305 12.38 -18.93 -21.72
CA LEU A 305 12.40 -17.60 -21.11
C LEU A 305 13.84 -17.24 -20.70
N LEU A 306 14.47 -16.38 -21.50
CA LEU A 306 15.87 -16.01 -21.39
C LEU A 306 16.07 -14.67 -20.65
N THR A 307 16.99 -14.67 -19.69
CA THR A 307 17.53 -13.48 -19.01
C THR A 307 19.02 -13.33 -19.34
N SER A 308 19.52 -12.10 -19.56
CA SER A 308 20.92 -11.82 -19.90
C SER A 308 21.60 -10.93 -18.86
N LYS A 309 22.84 -11.28 -18.46
CA LYS A 309 23.69 -10.47 -17.55
C LYS A 309 25.02 -10.15 -18.23
N THR A 310 25.71 -9.09 -17.78
CA THR A 310 27.10 -8.78 -18.17
C THR A 310 28.01 -8.80 -16.93
N GLN A 311 29.22 -9.34 -17.07
CA GLN A 311 30.27 -9.40 -16.03
C GLN A 311 31.61 -8.92 -16.62
N GLU A 312 32.37 -8.12 -15.86
CA GLU A 312 33.75 -7.80 -16.22
C GLU A 312 34.67 -8.96 -15.83
N VAL A 313 35.59 -9.36 -16.71
CA VAL A 313 36.57 -10.43 -16.45
C VAL A 313 38.00 -9.91 -16.51
N SER A 314 38.82 -10.42 -15.60
CA SER A 314 40.20 -10.01 -15.39
C SER A 314 41.21 -10.81 -16.22
N SER A 315 40.90 -12.07 -16.54
CA SER A 315 41.75 -13.01 -17.27
C SER A 315 40.99 -13.75 -18.38
N ALA A 316 41.75 -14.45 -19.25
CA ALA A 316 41.16 -15.31 -20.28
C ALA A 316 40.44 -16.53 -19.69
N ASP A 317 40.94 -17.08 -18.56
CA ASP A 317 40.36 -18.26 -17.94
C ASP A 317 39.07 -17.95 -17.17
N GLU A 318 38.96 -16.76 -16.56
CA GLU A 318 37.70 -16.27 -15.99
C GLU A 318 36.63 -16.15 -17.09
N ALA A 319 36.99 -15.69 -18.29
CA ALA A 319 36.09 -15.69 -19.44
C ALA A 319 35.65 -17.12 -19.82
N LYS A 320 36.58 -18.07 -19.94
CA LYS A 320 36.29 -19.47 -20.28
C LYS A 320 35.35 -20.13 -19.26
N GLN A 321 35.54 -19.90 -17.96
CA GLN A 321 34.65 -20.40 -16.91
C GLN A 321 33.21 -19.88 -17.06
N ILE A 322 33.02 -18.61 -17.46
CA ILE A 322 31.68 -18.09 -17.78
C ILE A 322 31.10 -18.80 -19.02
N GLY A 323 31.94 -19.15 -20.01
CA GLY A 323 31.55 -20.00 -21.15
C GLY A 323 31.05 -21.40 -20.76
N GLU A 324 31.74 -22.06 -19.81
CA GLU A 324 31.35 -23.35 -19.25
C GLU A 324 30.03 -23.25 -18.45
N GLN A 325 29.88 -22.22 -17.62
CA GLN A 325 28.61 -21.94 -16.91
C GLN A 325 27.45 -21.71 -17.89
N ASN A 326 27.69 -20.95 -18.95
CA ASN A 326 26.71 -20.74 -20.03
C ASN A 326 26.36 -22.04 -20.77
N GLN A 327 27.32 -22.98 -20.93
CA GLN A 327 27.07 -24.30 -21.51
C GLN A 327 26.14 -25.13 -20.62
N ALA A 328 26.48 -25.29 -19.33
CA ALA A 328 25.67 -26.05 -18.38
C ALA A 328 24.25 -25.47 -18.22
N ALA A 329 24.12 -24.14 -18.19
CA ALA A 329 22.81 -23.46 -18.17
C ALA A 329 21.99 -23.70 -19.45
N TYR A 330 22.65 -23.65 -20.62
CA TYR A 330 22.04 -23.90 -21.92
C TYR A 330 21.55 -25.36 -22.06
N ASP A 331 22.38 -26.35 -21.71
CA ASP A 331 22.03 -27.77 -21.86
C ASP A 331 20.86 -28.15 -20.94
N LYS A 332 20.90 -27.70 -19.68
CA LYS A 332 19.80 -27.89 -18.74
C LYS A 332 18.50 -27.24 -19.25
N ALA A 333 18.58 -26.01 -19.76
CA ALA A 333 17.41 -25.32 -20.29
C ALA A 333 16.84 -26.01 -21.53
N LYS A 334 17.68 -26.52 -22.44
CA LYS A 334 17.26 -27.32 -23.60
C LYS A 334 16.55 -28.61 -23.19
N GLN A 335 17.11 -29.36 -22.23
CA GLN A 335 16.47 -30.57 -21.72
C GLN A 335 15.11 -30.26 -21.10
N THR A 336 15.05 -29.32 -20.15
CA THR A 336 13.80 -28.93 -19.48
C THR A 336 12.77 -28.38 -20.49
N GLN A 337 13.21 -27.65 -21.52
CA GLN A 337 12.32 -27.16 -22.57
C GLN A 337 11.78 -28.28 -23.47
N ALA A 338 12.58 -29.31 -23.76
CA ALA A 338 12.10 -30.47 -24.53
C ALA A 338 11.06 -31.28 -23.74
N GLU A 339 11.27 -31.47 -22.43
CA GLU A 339 10.29 -32.09 -21.52
C GLU A 339 9.00 -31.24 -21.41
N TRP A 340 9.14 -29.92 -21.27
CA TRP A 340 8.02 -28.98 -21.26
C TRP A 340 7.24 -29.00 -22.59
N GLN A 341 7.95 -28.95 -23.73
CA GLN A 341 7.35 -28.95 -25.07
C GLN A 341 6.60 -30.26 -25.33
N LYS A 342 7.17 -31.40 -24.93
CA LYS A 342 6.48 -32.70 -25.00
C LYS A 342 5.17 -32.68 -24.21
N LYS A 343 5.16 -32.10 -22.99
CA LYS A 343 3.92 -31.96 -22.20
C LYS A 343 2.95 -30.94 -22.85
N TYR A 344 3.44 -29.83 -23.39
CA TYR A 344 2.64 -28.84 -24.10
C TYR A 344 1.92 -29.47 -25.31
N ASP A 345 2.66 -30.20 -26.15
CA ASP A 345 2.11 -30.86 -27.34
C ASP A 345 1.19 -32.04 -26.99
N GLU A 346 1.45 -32.78 -25.90
CA GLU A 346 0.53 -33.78 -25.37
C GLU A 346 -0.81 -33.15 -24.95
N LEU A 347 -0.78 -32.05 -24.19
CA LEU A 347 -2.00 -31.32 -23.82
C LEU A 347 -2.70 -30.76 -25.07
N ARG A 348 -1.93 -30.22 -26.02
CA ARG A 348 -2.44 -29.67 -27.29
C ARG A 348 -3.19 -30.72 -28.10
N ALA A 349 -2.62 -31.91 -28.25
CA ALA A 349 -3.24 -33.04 -28.95
C ALA A 349 -4.53 -33.51 -28.26
N LYS A 350 -4.62 -33.32 -26.93
CA LYS A 350 -5.78 -33.70 -26.11
C LYS A 350 -6.80 -32.57 -25.90
N THR A 351 -6.69 -31.43 -26.59
CA THR A 351 -7.66 -30.31 -26.49
C THR A 351 -9.08 -30.62 -26.97
N SER A 352 -9.33 -31.81 -27.51
CA SER A 352 -10.67 -32.35 -27.81
C SER A 352 -11.03 -33.60 -26.99
N THR A 353 -10.15 -34.02 -26.08
CA THR A 353 -10.32 -35.22 -25.24
C THR A 353 -11.03 -34.87 -23.95
N GLU A 354 -12.01 -35.66 -23.55
CA GLU A 354 -12.71 -35.54 -22.27
C GLU A 354 -11.75 -35.48 -21.07
N GLY A 355 -12.03 -34.59 -20.12
CA GLY A 355 -11.17 -34.31 -18.96
C GLY A 355 -9.99 -33.36 -19.24
N TYR A 356 -9.76 -32.96 -20.50
CA TYR A 356 -8.73 -32.00 -20.88
C TYR A 356 -9.34 -30.66 -21.31
N ILE A 357 -8.56 -29.59 -21.09
CA ILE A 357 -8.94 -28.20 -21.37
C ILE A 357 -9.03 -27.98 -22.88
N LYS A 358 -9.99 -27.17 -23.35
CA LYS A 358 -10.21 -26.90 -24.79
C LYS A 358 -9.08 -26.13 -25.50
N GLU A 359 -8.13 -25.59 -24.74
CA GLU A 359 -6.87 -25.02 -25.22
C GLU A 359 -5.76 -25.29 -24.20
N VAL A 360 -4.49 -25.13 -24.60
CA VAL A 360 -3.36 -25.36 -23.69
C VAL A 360 -3.15 -24.15 -22.80
N VAL A 361 -3.55 -24.30 -21.53
CA VAL A 361 -3.42 -23.25 -20.51
C VAL A 361 -2.09 -23.39 -19.76
N LEU A 362 -1.34 -22.29 -19.70
CA LEU A 362 -0.16 -22.15 -18.85
C LEU A 362 -0.60 -21.86 -17.40
N GLN A 363 0.18 -22.33 -16.43
CA GLN A 363 -0.01 -22.00 -15.01
C GLN A 363 1.32 -21.56 -14.38
N ALA A 364 1.39 -20.30 -13.96
CA ALA A 364 2.53 -19.78 -13.21
C ALA A 364 2.39 -19.96 -11.69
N ILE A 365 1.18 -20.21 -11.18
CA ILE A 365 0.88 -20.38 -9.75
C ILE A 365 0.58 -21.85 -9.48
N SER A 366 1.49 -22.54 -8.81
CA SER A 366 1.35 -23.95 -8.44
C SER A 366 0.84 -24.08 -7.01
N VAL A 367 -0.47 -24.34 -6.89
CA VAL A 367 -1.19 -24.50 -5.62
C VAL A 367 -1.86 -25.86 -5.46
N ALA A 368 -1.25 -26.91 -6.03
CA ALA A 368 -1.75 -28.28 -6.00
C ALA A 368 -1.40 -29.08 -4.73
N THR A 369 -0.57 -28.51 -3.83
CA THR A 369 -0.12 -29.16 -2.60
C THR A 369 -0.99 -28.70 -1.42
N ALA A 370 -1.69 -29.62 -0.76
CA ALA A 370 -2.47 -29.28 0.44
C ALA A 370 -1.59 -28.64 1.52
N ASN A 371 -2.15 -27.66 2.23
CA ASN A 371 -1.57 -26.86 3.28
C ASN A 371 -2.47 -26.88 4.55
N PRO A 372 -2.71 -28.06 5.14
CA PRO A 372 -3.64 -28.25 6.27
C PRO A 372 -3.22 -27.52 7.56
N GLU A 373 -1.94 -27.16 7.68
CA GLU A 373 -1.32 -26.45 8.80
C GLU A 373 -1.04 -24.96 8.50
N ALA A 374 -1.61 -24.42 7.41
CA ALA A 374 -1.46 -23.00 7.11
C ALA A 374 -2.15 -22.12 8.17
N THR A 375 -1.48 -21.04 8.54
CA THR A 375 -2.01 -20.05 9.48
C THR A 375 -2.94 -19.12 8.71
N VAL A 376 -4.20 -19.08 9.12
CA VAL A 376 -5.21 -18.18 8.55
C VAL A 376 -5.60 -17.08 9.55
N GLU A 377 -5.44 -15.83 9.13
CA GLU A 377 -5.91 -14.63 9.83
C GLU A 377 -6.96 -13.92 8.97
N SER A 378 -7.94 -13.28 9.60
CA SER A 378 -9.08 -12.65 8.91
C SER A 378 -9.43 -11.33 9.58
N SER A 379 -9.65 -10.28 8.79
CA SER A 379 -9.87 -8.91 9.29
C SER A 379 -11.29 -8.66 9.81
N ALA A 380 -12.26 -9.51 9.45
CA ALA A 380 -13.60 -9.47 10.02
C ALA A 380 -13.62 -10.08 11.43
N PRO A 381 -14.13 -9.36 12.45
CA PRO A 381 -14.28 -9.89 13.82
C PRO A 381 -15.47 -10.86 13.92
N GLY A 382 -15.54 -11.60 15.03
CA GLY A 382 -16.72 -12.43 15.37
C GLY A 382 -16.75 -13.83 14.75
N ALA A 383 -15.65 -14.30 14.16
CA ALA A 383 -15.58 -15.63 13.58
C ALA A 383 -15.65 -16.74 14.65
N GLN A 384 -16.51 -17.73 14.43
CA GLN A 384 -16.54 -18.96 15.21
C GLN A 384 -15.54 -19.96 14.62
N VAL A 385 -14.62 -20.44 15.44
CA VAL A 385 -13.66 -21.47 15.02
C VAL A 385 -14.30 -22.85 15.12
N THR A 386 -14.32 -23.61 14.03
CA THR A 386 -14.69 -25.03 14.03
C THR A 386 -13.55 -25.88 13.46
N THR A 387 -13.36 -27.07 14.06
CA THR A 387 -12.43 -28.11 13.61
C THR A 387 -13.16 -29.39 13.19
N LYS A 388 -14.51 -29.34 13.14
CA LYS A 388 -15.33 -30.47 12.70
C LYS A 388 -15.17 -30.67 11.21
N GLY A 389 -14.77 -31.87 10.79
CA GLY A 389 -14.64 -32.26 9.37
C GLY A 389 -15.93 -32.21 8.55
N TYR A 390 -17.07 -31.78 9.11
CA TYR A 390 -18.29 -31.42 8.40
C TYR A 390 -18.78 -30.04 8.84
N ILE A 391 -18.95 -29.12 7.90
CA ILE A 391 -19.66 -27.84 8.08
C ILE A 391 -21.17 -28.03 7.78
N LEU A 392 -21.99 -26.98 7.86
CA LEU A 392 -23.37 -26.91 7.34
C LEU A 392 -24.43 -27.98 7.76
N SER A 393 -24.10 -28.98 8.60
CA SER A 393 -25.05 -30.04 8.98
C SER A 393 -25.20 -30.20 10.49
N SER A 394 -26.45 -30.11 10.98
CA SER A 394 -26.82 -30.40 12.36
C SER A 394 -26.87 -31.91 12.69
N LYS A 395 -26.84 -32.79 11.67
CA LYS A 395 -26.91 -34.26 11.80
C LYS A 395 -25.73 -35.03 11.19
N GLY A 396 -24.70 -34.33 10.69
CA GLY A 396 -23.44 -34.92 10.20
C GLY A 396 -23.57 -35.87 8.99
N THR A 397 -24.66 -35.80 8.23
CA THR A 397 -25.02 -36.77 7.18
C THR A 397 -25.26 -36.15 5.80
N SER A 398 -25.05 -34.84 5.64
CA SER A 398 -24.93 -34.22 4.30
C SER A 398 -23.55 -34.54 3.72
N GLY A 399 -23.52 -35.17 2.54
CA GLY A 399 -22.28 -35.60 1.87
C GLY A 399 -21.43 -34.45 1.29
N TYR A 400 -21.99 -33.24 1.21
CA TYR A 400 -21.40 -32.08 0.49
C TYR A 400 -20.64 -31.11 1.41
N ALA A 401 -20.60 -31.40 2.70
CA ALA A 401 -20.08 -30.46 3.70
C ALA A 401 -18.71 -30.85 4.27
N ARG A 402 -18.02 -31.82 3.65
CA ARG A 402 -16.79 -32.41 4.20
C ARG A 402 -15.58 -31.52 3.94
N ILE A 403 -14.92 -31.09 5.01
CA ILE A 403 -13.57 -30.50 4.95
C ILE A 403 -12.58 -31.60 4.55
N LEU A 404 -11.70 -31.31 3.59
CA LEU A 404 -10.78 -32.30 3.03
C LEU A 404 -9.47 -32.36 3.81
N ASP A 405 -8.78 -31.23 3.85
CA ASP A 405 -7.40 -31.12 4.35
C ASP A 405 -7.32 -30.15 5.55
N SER A 406 -8.09 -29.05 5.54
CA SER A 406 -8.10 -28.01 6.58
C SER A 406 -8.39 -28.55 7.97
N THR A 407 -7.49 -28.23 8.90
CA THR A 407 -7.65 -28.57 10.32
C THR A 407 -8.53 -27.58 11.08
N LYS A 408 -8.77 -26.39 10.52
CA LYS A 408 -9.46 -25.25 11.14
C LYS A 408 -10.29 -24.48 10.10
N VAL A 409 -11.50 -24.09 10.47
CA VAL A 409 -12.37 -23.20 9.67
C VAL A 409 -12.87 -22.05 10.53
N LEU A 410 -12.85 -20.84 9.98
CA LEU A 410 -13.48 -19.65 10.57
C LEU A 410 -14.88 -19.47 9.96
N LYS A 411 -15.93 -19.72 10.75
CA LYS A 411 -17.33 -19.46 10.35
C LYS A 411 -17.76 -18.06 10.76
N TYR A 412 -18.26 -17.29 9.81
CA TYR A 412 -19.03 -16.07 10.01
C TYR A 412 -20.50 -16.39 9.78
N GLU A 413 -21.34 -16.05 10.76
CA GLU A 413 -22.79 -16.27 10.71
C GLU A 413 -23.52 -15.00 10.33
N ASP A 414 -24.65 -15.15 9.63
CA ASP A 414 -25.61 -14.08 9.36
C ASP A 414 -24.96 -12.83 8.72
N VAL A 415 -24.10 -13.02 7.72
CA VAL A 415 -23.43 -11.94 6.98
C VAL A 415 -24.18 -11.59 5.69
N GLY A 416 -24.33 -10.29 5.43
CA GLY A 416 -25.17 -9.77 4.35
C GLY A 416 -24.44 -8.98 3.26
N THR A 417 -25.22 -8.36 2.39
CA THR A 417 -24.74 -7.51 1.29
C THR A 417 -23.84 -6.40 1.81
N GLY A 418 -22.66 -6.25 1.21
CA GLY A 418 -21.63 -5.30 1.64
C GLY A 418 -20.76 -5.78 2.81
N TRP A 419 -20.99 -6.98 3.36
CA TRP A 419 -20.04 -7.62 4.27
C TRP A 419 -18.74 -7.98 3.53
N LYS A 420 -17.61 -7.70 4.16
CA LYS A 420 -16.28 -7.93 3.59
C LYS A 420 -15.34 -8.52 4.63
N THR A 421 -14.39 -9.32 4.16
CA THR A 421 -13.21 -9.67 4.95
C THR A 421 -11.97 -9.71 4.07
N GLU A 422 -10.81 -9.45 4.67
CA GLU A 422 -9.50 -9.69 4.08
C GLU A 422 -8.84 -10.80 4.88
N VAL A 423 -8.34 -11.81 4.19
CA VAL A 423 -7.80 -13.04 4.78
C VAL A 423 -6.37 -13.23 4.33
N ASP A 424 -5.48 -13.44 5.29
CA ASP A 424 -4.05 -13.68 5.06
C ASP A 424 -3.68 -15.10 5.49
N TYR A 425 -3.17 -15.85 4.52
CA TYR A 425 -2.65 -17.20 4.69
C TYR A 425 -1.13 -17.18 4.72
N THR A 426 -0.54 -17.69 5.79
CA THR A 426 0.92 -17.82 5.98
C THR A 426 1.29 -19.24 6.44
N ASN A 427 2.57 -19.51 6.73
CA ASN A 427 3.09 -20.87 7.02
C ASN A 427 2.90 -21.86 5.84
N LEU A 428 3.02 -21.36 4.61
CA LEU A 428 2.76 -22.10 3.38
C LEU A 428 3.97 -22.98 2.98
N LYS A 429 3.69 -24.16 2.44
CA LYS A 429 4.68 -25.19 2.05
C LYS A 429 4.33 -25.79 0.69
N GLY A 430 5.32 -25.94 -0.18
CA GLY A 430 5.15 -26.56 -1.51
C GLY A 430 4.27 -25.76 -2.49
N LEU A 431 3.88 -24.54 -2.13
CA LEU A 431 3.16 -23.60 -2.99
C LEU A 431 4.18 -22.67 -3.65
N THR A 432 4.11 -22.51 -4.98
CA THR A 432 5.16 -21.76 -5.72
C THR A 432 4.60 -20.88 -6.83
N VAL A 433 5.28 -19.76 -7.10
CA VAL A 433 5.07 -18.93 -8.30
C VAL A 433 6.28 -18.97 -9.23
N SER A 434 6.03 -18.89 -10.54
CA SER A 434 7.06 -18.72 -11.56
C SER A 434 6.97 -17.33 -12.20
N THR A 435 8.00 -16.52 -12.00
CA THR A 435 8.06 -15.10 -12.37
C THR A 435 8.57 -14.87 -13.78
N ALA A 436 8.28 -13.70 -14.35
CA ALA A 436 8.61 -13.38 -15.75
C ALA A 436 10.12 -13.27 -16.05
N ASP A 437 10.98 -13.13 -15.04
CA ASP A 437 12.45 -13.21 -15.14
C ASP A 437 12.96 -14.67 -15.14
N GLY A 438 12.05 -15.64 -15.04
CA GLY A 438 12.31 -17.07 -15.13
C GLY A 438 12.66 -17.75 -13.80
N LYS A 439 12.49 -17.07 -12.66
CA LYS A 439 12.70 -17.68 -11.35
C LYS A 439 11.45 -18.39 -10.85
N LYS A 440 11.66 -19.40 -10.00
CA LYS A 440 10.62 -20.05 -9.22
C LYS A 440 10.83 -19.68 -7.76
N HIS A 441 9.77 -19.19 -7.11
CA HIS A 441 9.79 -18.75 -5.72
C HIS A 441 8.70 -19.47 -4.93
N ASP A 442 8.99 -19.79 -3.67
CA ASP A 442 7.98 -20.25 -2.72
C ASP A 442 7.04 -19.09 -2.36
N ILE A 443 5.75 -19.39 -2.22
CA ILE A 443 4.73 -18.41 -1.86
C ILE A 443 4.83 -18.17 -0.35
N SER A 444 5.17 -16.95 0.05
CA SER A 444 5.28 -16.55 1.46
C SER A 444 3.92 -16.33 2.10
N ARG A 445 2.98 -15.76 1.32
CA ARG A 445 1.63 -15.37 1.79
C ARG A 445 0.63 -15.37 0.64
N ILE A 446 -0.61 -15.76 0.92
CA ILE A 446 -1.76 -15.55 0.02
C ILE A 446 -2.71 -14.59 0.73
N HIS A 447 -2.97 -13.44 0.12
CA HIS A 447 -3.92 -12.45 0.61
C HIS A 447 -5.17 -12.49 -0.25
N ARG A 448 -6.32 -12.77 0.37
CA ARG A 448 -7.61 -12.93 -0.29
C ARG A 448 -8.61 -11.93 0.25
N LYS A 449 -9.18 -11.10 -0.61
CA LYS A 449 -10.31 -10.22 -0.25
C LYS A 449 -11.62 -10.89 -0.64
N PHE A 450 -12.61 -10.81 0.23
CA PHE A 450 -13.95 -11.36 0.04
C PHE A 450 -15.00 -10.27 0.26
N GLU A 451 -16.05 -10.23 -0.57
CA GLU A 451 -17.17 -9.27 -0.46
C GLU A 451 -18.49 -9.88 -0.95
N ILE A 452 -19.55 -9.84 -0.13
CA ILE A 452 -20.91 -10.20 -0.58
C ILE A 452 -21.50 -9.03 -1.37
N LEU A 453 -21.83 -9.26 -2.65
CA LEU A 453 -22.45 -8.26 -3.54
C LEU A 453 -23.99 -8.28 -3.50
N ASN A 454 -24.58 -9.47 -3.31
CA ASN A 454 -26.00 -9.65 -3.06
C ASN A 454 -26.17 -10.88 -2.18
N GLN A 455 -26.93 -10.76 -1.10
CA GLN A 455 -27.23 -11.87 -0.20
C GLN A 455 -28.37 -12.79 -0.70
N GLY A 456 -29.21 -12.32 -1.61
CA GLY A 456 -30.48 -12.97 -1.97
C GLY A 456 -31.68 -12.39 -1.22
N LYS A 457 -32.88 -12.85 -1.58
CA LYS A 457 -34.15 -12.28 -1.05
C LYS A 457 -34.56 -12.83 0.32
N THR A 458 -33.99 -13.96 0.75
CA THR A 458 -34.47 -14.74 1.91
C THR A 458 -33.56 -14.67 3.14
N GLY A 459 -32.60 -13.75 3.17
CA GLY A 459 -31.91 -13.39 4.41
C GLY A 459 -30.41 -13.20 4.26
N LEU A 460 -29.72 -13.50 5.34
CA LEU A 460 -28.27 -13.39 5.48
C LEU A 460 -27.61 -14.76 5.21
N ASN A 461 -26.30 -14.77 5.02
CA ASN A 461 -25.53 -15.94 4.61
C ASN A 461 -24.50 -16.32 5.67
N ASP A 462 -24.10 -17.59 5.70
CA ASP A 462 -22.94 -18.05 6.46
C ASP A 462 -21.70 -18.12 5.54
N VAL A 463 -20.56 -17.57 5.97
CA VAL A 463 -19.29 -17.63 5.24
C VAL A 463 -18.24 -18.39 6.04
N TYR A 464 -17.62 -19.38 5.42
CA TYR A 464 -16.63 -20.27 6.02
C TYR A 464 -15.28 -20.07 5.33
N VAL A 465 -14.28 -19.68 6.11
CA VAL A 465 -12.89 -19.53 5.68
C VAL A 465 -12.12 -20.77 6.09
N LEU A 466 -11.75 -21.62 5.13
CA LEU A 466 -10.91 -22.79 5.34
C LEU A 466 -9.46 -22.36 5.57
N ASN A 467 -8.74 -23.00 6.50
CA ASN A 467 -7.34 -22.62 6.78
C ASN A 467 -6.36 -23.15 5.74
N ASP A 468 -6.68 -24.23 5.02
CA ASP A 468 -5.97 -24.59 3.80
C ASP A 468 -6.42 -23.65 2.67
N PRO A 469 -5.53 -22.77 2.15
CA PRO A 469 -5.90 -21.85 1.07
C PRO A 469 -6.27 -22.57 -0.22
N THR A 470 -5.91 -23.86 -0.37
CA THR A 470 -6.18 -24.64 -1.58
C THR A 470 -7.64 -25.05 -1.71
N GLU A 471 -8.35 -25.26 -0.58
CA GLU A 471 -9.79 -25.60 -0.55
C GLU A 471 -10.72 -24.40 -0.75
N GLY A 472 -10.23 -23.18 -0.53
CA GLY A 472 -10.99 -21.97 -0.81
C GLY A 472 -11.85 -21.46 0.36
N PHE A 473 -13.07 -21.07 0.03
CA PHE A 473 -14.08 -20.46 0.91
C PHE A 473 -15.41 -21.14 0.62
N VAL A 474 -16.29 -21.25 1.62
CA VAL A 474 -17.67 -21.71 1.43
C VAL A 474 -18.65 -20.61 1.84
N VAL A 475 -19.69 -20.39 1.03
CA VAL A 475 -20.78 -19.44 1.31
C VAL A 475 -22.09 -20.20 1.24
N ALA A 476 -22.90 -20.12 2.29
CA ALA A 476 -24.20 -20.77 2.35
C ALA A 476 -25.32 -19.76 2.58
N ARG A 477 -26.40 -19.88 1.81
CA ARG A 477 -27.60 -19.05 1.91
C ARG A 477 -28.81 -19.88 2.31
N ASN A 478 -29.88 -19.23 2.77
CA ASN A 478 -31.17 -19.87 3.05
C ASN A 478 -31.87 -20.35 1.76
N ASP A 479 -32.87 -21.23 1.90
CA ASP A 479 -33.92 -21.46 0.90
C ASP A 479 -34.43 -20.13 0.32
N GLY A 480 -34.52 -20.02 -1.00
CA GLY A 480 -34.94 -18.81 -1.68
C GLY A 480 -36.42 -18.72 -1.98
N THR A 481 -36.76 -17.84 -2.92
CA THR A 481 -38.16 -17.58 -3.34
C THR A 481 -38.74 -18.54 -4.38
N GLY A 482 -38.01 -19.59 -4.77
CA GLY A 482 -38.42 -20.58 -5.77
C GLY A 482 -38.17 -20.14 -7.23
N VAL A 483 -37.44 -19.04 -7.48
CA VAL A 483 -37.33 -18.43 -8.81
C VAL A 483 -35.97 -17.79 -9.14
N PRO A 484 -35.49 -17.89 -10.41
CA PRO A 484 -34.22 -17.32 -10.90
C PRO A 484 -33.93 -15.85 -10.55
N ALA A 485 -34.96 -15.05 -10.31
CA ALA A 485 -34.83 -13.63 -9.99
C ALA A 485 -34.40 -13.38 -8.53
N ASP A 486 -34.27 -14.42 -7.72
CA ASP A 486 -33.53 -14.44 -6.47
C ASP A 486 -32.17 -15.11 -6.71
N TYR A 487 -31.11 -14.42 -6.30
CA TYR A 487 -29.74 -14.90 -6.46
C TYR A 487 -28.85 -14.27 -5.39
N MET A 488 -27.77 -14.98 -5.05
CA MET A 488 -26.71 -14.55 -4.15
C MET A 488 -25.41 -14.48 -4.95
N ASN A 489 -24.62 -13.42 -4.79
CA ASN A 489 -23.31 -13.31 -5.43
C ASN A 489 -22.26 -12.60 -4.56
N PHE A 490 -21.00 -12.94 -4.77
CA PHE A 490 -19.86 -12.41 -4.01
C PHE A 490 -18.58 -12.35 -4.86
N LEU A 491 -17.65 -11.50 -4.45
CA LEU A 491 -16.31 -11.37 -5.03
C LEU A 491 -15.26 -12.06 -4.17
N VAL A 492 -14.27 -12.66 -4.82
CA VAL A 492 -13.02 -13.14 -4.24
C VAL A 492 -11.86 -12.55 -5.04
N THR A 493 -10.91 -11.88 -4.39
CA THR A 493 -9.72 -11.31 -5.04
C THR A 493 -8.44 -11.84 -4.40
N ASP A 494 -7.69 -12.66 -5.14
CA ASP A 494 -6.44 -13.26 -4.67
C ASP A 494 -5.20 -12.48 -5.08
N THR A 495 -4.27 -12.29 -4.14
CA THR A 495 -2.92 -11.75 -4.35
C THR A 495 -1.91 -12.70 -3.72
N TYR A 496 -0.99 -13.21 -4.54
CA TYR A 496 0.03 -14.16 -4.10
C TYR A 496 1.35 -13.44 -3.89
N TYR A 497 2.03 -13.68 -2.77
CA TYR A 497 3.28 -13.01 -2.41
C TYR A 497 4.45 -13.99 -2.32
N TYR A 498 5.65 -13.49 -2.60
CA TYR A 498 6.91 -14.24 -2.49
C TYR A 498 8.06 -13.32 -2.08
N ASN A 499 9.17 -13.88 -1.63
CA ASN A 499 10.32 -13.10 -1.15
C ASN A 499 11.43 -12.93 -2.20
N VAL A 500 11.97 -11.71 -2.28
CA VAL A 500 13.17 -11.34 -3.04
C VAL A 500 14.07 -10.49 -2.12
N ASP A 501 15.32 -10.90 -1.92
CA ASP A 501 16.32 -10.20 -1.10
C ASP A 501 15.80 -9.77 0.31
N GLY A 502 15.02 -10.64 0.94
CA GLY A 502 14.43 -10.41 2.27
C GLY A 502 13.22 -9.46 2.28
N LYS A 503 12.68 -9.09 1.12
CA LYS A 503 11.46 -8.27 0.98
C LYS A 503 10.36 -9.06 0.29
N GLU A 504 9.15 -8.97 0.83
CA GLU A 504 7.98 -9.57 0.23
C GLU A 504 7.46 -8.72 -0.95
N VAL A 505 7.17 -9.37 -2.07
CA VAL A 505 6.68 -8.75 -3.31
C VAL A 505 5.46 -9.52 -3.85
N ALA A 506 4.52 -8.80 -4.45
CA ALA A 506 3.33 -9.42 -5.06
C ALA A 506 3.66 -10.02 -6.42
N PHE A 507 3.18 -11.23 -6.68
CA PHE A 507 3.22 -11.87 -7.99
C PHE A 507 2.42 -11.06 -9.01
N LYS A 508 3.03 -10.81 -10.18
CA LYS A 508 2.41 -10.11 -11.31
C LYS A 508 2.25 -11.09 -12.47
N ALA A 509 1.01 -11.31 -12.89
CA ALA A 509 0.73 -12.12 -14.06
C ALA A 509 1.21 -11.44 -15.36
N SER A 510 1.52 -12.26 -16.36
CA SER A 510 1.83 -11.84 -17.73
C SER A 510 1.32 -12.90 -18.72
N GLU A 511 1.25 -12.59 -20.02
CA GLU A 511 1.00 -13.58 -21.09
C GLU A 511 1.95 -14.81 -21.00
N LYS A 512 3.17 -14.62 -20.49
CA LYS A 512 4.18 -15.68 -20.34
C LYS A 512 4.06 -16.43 -19.00
N THR A 513 3.43 -15.81 -18.02
CA THR A 513 3.33 -16.28 -16.63
C THR A 513 1.92 -15.97 -16.09
N PRO A 514 0.86 -16.55 -16.65
CA PRO A 514 -0.50 -16.25 -16.22
C PRO A 514 -0.84 -16.94 -14.90
N ALA A 515 -1.69 -16.29 -14.10
CA ALA A 515 -2.35 -16.94 -12.97
C ALA A 515 -3.57 -17.70 -13.49
N THR A 516 -3.70 -18.96 -13.09
CA THR A 516 -4.76 -19.85 -13.56
C THR A 516 -5.42 -20.49 -12.35
N LEU A 517 -6.71 -20.18 -12.16
CA LEU A 517 -7.55 -20.64 -11.05
C LEU A 517 -8.63 -21.56 -11.60
N THR A 518 -8.97 -22.63 -10.88
CA THR A 518 -10.11 -23.49 -11.23
C THR A 518 -11.39 -22.94 -10.58
N TYR A 519 -12.49 -22.96 -11.33
CA TYR A 519 -13.85 -22.80 -10.79
C TYR A 519 -14.51 -24.18 -10.88
N SER A 520 -14.90 -24.76 -9.76
CA SER A 520 -15.23 -26.18 -9.63
C SER A 520 -16.41 -26.39 -8.71
N SER A 521 -17.18 -27.45 -8.98
CA SER A 521 -18.51 -27.63 -8.40
C SER A 521 -19.36 -26.40 -8.70
N LEU A 522 -19.80 -26.35 -9.95
CA LEU A 522 -20.80 -25.40 -10.44
C LEU A 522 -22.03 -26.24 -10.79
N ASN A 523 -22.85 -26.47 -9.78
CA ASN A 523 -24.03 -27.29 -9.84
C ASN A 523 -25.19 -26.58 -10.55
N HIS A 524 -26.08 -27.38 -11.12
CA HIS A 524 -27.39 -26.99 -11.61
C HIS A 524 -28.33 -28.15 -11.31
N ASN A 525 -29.27 -27.94 -10.40
CA ASN A 525 -30.30 -28.90 -10.04
C ASN A 525 -31.61 -28.16 -9.78
N ARG A 526 -32.65 -28.86 -9.33
CA ARG A 526 -33.99 -28.27 -9.12
C ARG A 526 -34.05 -27.22 -8.01
N ILE A 527 -33.11 -27.23 -7.08
CA ILE A 527 -33.03 -26.27 -5.98
C ILE A 527 -32.45 -24.93 -6.50
N GLY A 528 -31.68 -24.94 -7.60
CA GLY A 528 -30.95 -23.78 -8.10
C GLY A 528 -29.70 -24.12 -8.93
N TRP A 529 -28.97 -23.10 -9.37
CA TRP A 529 -27.73 -23.29 -10.15
C TRP A 529 -26.69 -22.21 -9.90
N GLU A 530 -25.44 -22.59 -10.13
CA GLU A 530 -24.23 -21.88 -9.77
C GLU A 530 -23.45 -21.42 -11.01
N GLY A 531 -22.67 -20.35 -10.85
CA GLY A 531 -21.77 -19.86 -11.88
C GLY A 531 -20.61 -19.04 -11.33
N ALA A 532 -19.54 -18.96 -12.10
CA ALA A 532 -18.33 -18.21 -11.76
C ALA A 532 -17.92 -17.26 -12.90
N LYS A 533 -17.14 -16.23 -12.58
CA LYS A 533 -16.71 -15.21 -13.54
C LYS A 533 -15.38 -14.57 -13.17
N ALA A 534 -14.36 -14.76 -13.99
CA ALA A 534 -13.13 -13.97 -13.93
C ALA A 534 -13.44 -12.51 -14.33
N ILE A 535 -13.29 -11.57 -13.39
CA ILE A 535 -13.60 -10.15 -13.60
C ILE A 535 -12.51 -9.43 -14.39
N ASN A 536 -11.25 -9.72 -14.09
CA ASN A 536 -10.07 -9.21 -14.79
C ASN A 536 -9.25 -10.34 -15.45
N GLY A 537 -9.94 -11.39 -15.90
CA GLY A 537 -9.36 -12.53 -16.59
C GLY A 537 -10.29 -13.05 -17.70
N THR A 538 -9.95 -14.21 -18.24
CA THR A 538 -10.70 -14.90 -19.29
C THR A 538 -11.09 -16.31 -18.85
N HIS A 539 -12.08 -16.91 -19.50
CA HIS A 539 -12.55 -18.26 -19.18
C HIS A 539 -12.00 -19.28 -20.16
N VAL A 540 -11.70 -20.48 -19.66
CA VAL A 540 -11.38 -21.63 -20.50
C VAL A 540 -12.19 -22.85 -20.05
N GLU A 541 -12.85 -23.49 -21.01
CA GLU A 541 -13.72 -24.64 -20.79
C GLU A 541 -12.94 -25.97 -20.80
N ILE A 542 -13.51 -27.00 -20.16
CA ILE A 542 -12.97 -28.36 -20.13
C ILE A 542 -13.88 -29.26 -20.98
N ASN A 543 -13.32 -30.15 -21.79
CA ASN A 543 -14.11 -31.10 -22.57
C ASN A 543 -14.79 -32.13 -21.67
N GLY A 544 -16.06 -32.43 -21.95
CA GLY A 544 -16.91 -33.26 -21.10
C GLY A 544 -17.41 -32.58 -19.83
N SER A 545 -17.10 -31.29 -19.63
CA SER A 545 -17.75 -30.44 -18.63
C SER A 545 -19.14 -30.01 -19.11
N THR A 546 -20.10 -30.06 -18.19
CA THR A 546 -21.43 -29.46 -18.33
C THR A 546 -21.40 -27.94 -18.25
N VAL A 547 -20.32 -27.38 -17.70
CA VAL A 547 -20.10 -25.95 -17.54
C VAL A 547 -19.56 -25.35 -18.84
N SER A 548 -20.22 -24.29 -19.32
CA SER A 548 -19.82 -23.52 -20.49
C SER A 548 -19.96 -22.01 -20.26
N TYR A 549 -19.31 -21.20 -21.08
CA TYR A 549 -19.37 -19.74 -20.97
C TYR A 549 -20.67 -19.17 -21.55
N ASN A 550 -21.54 -18.65 -20.68
CA ASN A 550 -22.78 -18.00 -21.08
C ASN A 550 -22.52 -16.54 -21.50
N LYS A 551 -22.69 -16.26 -22.79
CA LYS A 551 -22.45 -14.93 -23.39
C LYS A 551 -23.43 -13.84 -22.93
N ASN A 552 -24.60 -14.19 -22.38
CA ASN A 552 -25.66 -13.23 -22.06
C ASN A 552 -25.44 -12.58 -20.69
N ASN A 553 -24.85 -13.29 -19.73
CA ASN A 553 -24.55 -12.79 -18.38
C ASN A 553 -23.03 -12.76 -18.06
N GLY A 554 -22.23 -13.48 -18.84
CA GLY A 554 -20.78 -13.51 -18.74
C GLY A 554 -20.22 -14.43 -17.66
N TYR A 555 -21.02 -15.37 -17.13
CA TYR A 555 -20.55 -16.40 -16.18
C TYR A 555 -20.33 -17.73 -16.92
N VAL A 556 -19.40 -18.54 -16.40
CA VAL A 556 -19.35 -19.98 -16.70
C VAL A 556 -20.33 -20.71 -15.77
N ARG A 557 -21.22 -21.52 -16.33
CA ARG A 557 -22.24 -22.31 -15.60
C ARG A 557 -22.73 -23.50 -16.42
N ALA A 558 -23.46 -24.44 -15.82
CA ALA A 558 -24.20 -25.46 -16.56
C ALA A 558 -25.55 -24.91 -17.07
N GLU A 559 -25.88 -25.13 -18.35
CA GLU A 559 -27.13 -24.61 -18.96
C GLU A 559 -28.36 -25.51 -18.74
N GLY A 560 -28.16 -26.75 -18.27
CA GLY A 560 -29.20 -27.67 -17.83
C GLY A 560 -28.76 -28.42 -16.58
N TYR A 561 -29.65 -29.25 -16.02
CA TYR A 561 -29.32 -30.02 -14.82
C TYR A 561 -28.10 -30.91 -15.05
N ASN A 562 -27.23 -30.96 -14.03
CA ASN A 562 -26.00 -31.72 -14.02
C ASN A 562 -25.87 -32.59 -12.77
N ASP A 563 -26.98 -33.16 -12.28
CA ASP A 563 -26.90 -34.11 -11.18
C ASP A 563 -26.25 -35.45 -11.60
N GLN A 564 -26.02 -36.35 -10.65
CA GLN A 564 -25.37 -37.64 -10.94
C GLN A 564 -26.11 -38.48 -12.00
N GLN A 565 -27.44 -38.35 -12.10
CA GLN A 565 -28.29 -39.09 -13.04
C GLN A 565 -28.18 -38.49 -14.44
N ASP A 566 -28.18 -37.16 -14.56
CA ASP A 566 -27.99 -36.45 -15.84
C ASP A 566 -26.58 -36.64 -16.41
N VAL A 567 -25.56 -36.57 -15.54
CA VAL A 567 -24.15 -36.63 -15.93
C VAL A 567 -23.64 -38.08 -16.09
N GLY A 568 -24.37 -39.06 -15.57
CA GLY A 568 -24.03 -40.49 -15.59
C GLY A 568 -22.86 -40.88 -14.68
N HIS A 569 -22.24 -39.91 -14.00
CA HIS A 569 -21.08 -40.08 -13.13
C HIS A 569 -21.25 -39.28 -11.84
N LEU A 570 -20.82 -39.85 -10.71
CA LEU A 570 -20.66 -39.10 -9.47
C LEU A 570 -19.46 -38.16 -9.62
N TRP A 571 -19.70 -36.93 -10.07
CA TRP A 571 -18.66 -35.95 -10.36
C TRP A 571 -18.49 -34.92 -9.25
N ASP A 572 -19.60 -34.50 -8.63
CA ASP A 572 -19.62 -33.48 -7.56
C ASP A 572 -19.22 -34.07 -6.21
N LYS A 573 -17.97 -34.52 -6.12
CA LYS A 573 -17.27 -34.89 -4.88
C LYS A 573 -15.78 -34.68 -5.02
N SER A 574 -15.14 -34.17 -3.98
CA SER A 574 -13.72 -33.79 -3.98
C SER A 574 -12.71 -34.94 -4.12
N ASP A 575 -13.16 -36.20 -4.02
CA ASP A 575 -12.39 -37.41 -4.31
C ASP A 575 -12.70 -38.02 -5.69
N SER A 576 -13.70 -37.51 -6.41
CA SER A 576 -14.11 -38.07 -7.70
C SER A 576 -13.08 -37.80 -8.81
N PRO A 577 -12.74 -38.79 -9.65
CA PRO A 577 -11.94 -38.55 -10.86
C PRO A 577 -12.69 -37.74 -11.93
N TYR A 578 -14.00 -37.48 -11.74
CA TYR A 578 -14.85 -36.78 -12.68
C TYR A 578 -15.15 -35.31 -12.31
N GLN A 579 -14.53 -34.74 -11.26
CA GLN A 579 -14.77 -33.36 -10.79
C GLN A 579 -14.73 -32.29 -11.88
N TYR A 580 -13.95 -32.51 -12.95
CA TYR A 580 -13.91 -31.61 -14.11
C TYR A 580 -15.25 -31.45 -14.83
N LYS A 581 -16.22 -32.36 -14.62
CA LYS A 581 -17.53 -32.37 -15.29
C LYS A 581 -18.47 -31.23 -14.90
N GLY A 582 -18.18 -30.51 -13.82
CA GLY A 582 -18.81 -29.23 -13.48
C GLY A 582 -17.77 -28.20 -13.09
N ALA A 583 -16.73 -28.07 -13.93
CA ALA A 583 -15.65 -27.11 -13.72
C ALA A 583 -15.27 -26.37 -15.02
N ALA A 584 -14.63 -25.22 -14.83
CA ALA A 584 -13.98 -24.39 -15.85
C ALA A 584 -12.76 -23.67 -15.22
N LEU A 585 -11.97 -22.95 -16.01
CA LEU A 585 -10.80 -22.22 -15.52
C LEU A 585 -10.94 -20.70 -15.74
N GLY A 586 -10.49 -19.92 -14.76
CA GLY A 586 -10.23 -18.48 -14.89
C GLY A 586 -8.74 -18.23 -15.11
N VAL A 587 -8.38 -17.57 -16.21
CA VAL A 587 -7.00 -17.29 -16.62
C VAL A 587 -6.75 -15.78 -16.64
N PHE A 588 -5.83 -15.33 -15.80
CA PHE A 588 -5.46 -13.94 -15.60
C PHE A 588 -4.06 -13.70 -16.15
N LYS A 589 -3.96 -12.79 -17.14
CA LYS A 589 -2.73 -12.56 -17.90
C LYS A 589 -2.04 -11.23 -17.59
N GLU A 590 -2.59 -10.44 -16.67
CA GLU A 590 -2.01 -9.20 -16.19
C GLU A 590 -2.47 -8.88 -14.75
N GLY A 591 -1.88 -7.85 -14.15
CA GLY A 591 -2.19 -7.44 -12.78
C GLY A 591 -1.53 -8.32 -11.70
N THR A 592 -1.77 -7.96 -10.44
CA THR A 592 -1.27 -8.67 -9.25
C THR A 592 -2.38 -9.22 -8.36
N ALA A 593 -3.63 -8.85 -8.67
CA ALA A 593 -4.82 -9.19 -7.90
C ALA A 593 -5.84 -9.82 -8.85
N PHE A 594 -6.24 -11.06 -8.58
CA PHE A 594 -7.03 -11.88 -9.48
C PHE A 594 -8.44 -12.01 -8.94
N THR A 595 -9.37 -11.25 -9.52
CA THR A 595 -10.74 -11.11 -9.02
C THR A 595 -11.68 -12.06 -9.77
N SER A 596 -12.37 -12.89 -9.00
CA SER A 596 -13.42 -13.80 -9.45
C SER A 596 -14.73 -13.44 -8.76
N GLU A 597 -15.83 -13.47 -9.49
CA GLU A 597 -17.19 -13.34 -8.97
C GLU A 597 -17.88 -14.70 -9.02
N PHE A 598 -18.59 -15.06 -7.96
CA PHE A 598 -19.40 -16.27 -7.87
C PHE A 598 -20.86 -15.86 -7.68
N ILE A 599 -21.77 -16.54 -8.36
CA ILE A 599 -23.21 -16.27 -8.34
C ILE A 599 -24.00 -17.56 -8.34
N GLN A 600 -24.98 -17.67 -7.45
CA GLN A 600 -25.92 -18.76 -7.45
C GLN A 600 -27.35 -18.23 -7.44
N TRP A 601 -28.13 -18.74 -8.39
CA TRP A 601 -29.53 -18.42 -8.63
C TRP A 601 -30.41 -19.49 -7.99
N ASP A 602 -31.63 -19.08 -7.65
CA ASP A 602 -32.60 -19.92 -6.97
C ASP A 602 -33.50 -20.71 -7.94
N GLY A 603 -33.82 -21.94 -7.57
CA GLY A 603 -34.68 -22.86 -8.32
C GLY A 603 -35.96 -23.23 -7.55
N PRO A 604 -36.91 -23.95 -8.20
CA PRO A 604 -38.25 -24.20 -7.66
C PRO A 604 -38.35 -25.19 -6.49
N ASP A 605 -37.37 -26.08 -6.27
CA ASP A 605 -37.43 -27.09 -5.21
C ASP A 605 -36.75 -26.60 -3.90
N ASN A 606 -37.28 -26.98 -2.75
CA ASN A 606 -36.77 -26.62 -1.42
C ASN A 606 -35.66 -27.62 -0.96
N SER A 607 -34.55 -27.14 -0.39
CA SER A 607 -33.46 -28.05 0.10
C SER A 607 -33.70 -28.60 1.50
N GLY A 608 -34.61 -27.99 2.25
CA GLY A 608 -34.84 -28.26 3.67
C GLY A 608 -33.93 -27.46 4.61
N GLY A 609 -33.45 -26.28 4.21
CA GLY A 609 -32.62 -25.43 5.07
C GLY A 609 -31.74 -24.42 4.33
N GLN A 610 -30.42 -24.54 4.50
CA GLN A 610 -29.45 -23.78 3.70
C GLN A 610 -29.22 -24.51 2.36
N THR A 611 -29.21 -23.78 1.25
CA THR A 611 -29.41 -24.36 -0.08
C THR A 611 -28.14 -24.67 -0.86
N PHE A 612 -27.10 -23.83 -0.76
CA PHE A 612 -25.98 -23.85 -1.71
C PHE A 612 -24.61 -23.57 -1.13
N TRP A 613 -23.59 -23.88 -1.92
CA TRP A 613 -22.18 -23.82 -1.58
C TRP A 613 -21.38 -23.44 -2.83
N PHE A 614 -20.30 -22.69 -2.64
CA PHE A 614 -19.21 -22.60 -3.61
C PHE A 614 -17.94 -23.04 -2.93
N ALA A 615 -17.01 -23.70 -3.63
CA ALA A 615 -15.61 -23.77 -3.24
C ALA A 615 -14.74 -23.23 -4.37
N LEU A 616 -13.96 -22.18 -4.08
CA LEU A 616 -12.80 -21.82 -4.91
C LEU A 616 -11.66 -22.82 -4.64
N ASN A 617 -11.80 -24.04 -5.16
CA ASN A 617 -10.73 -25.02 -5.12
C ASN A 617 -9.65 -24.60 -6.11
N THR A 618 -8.47 -24.24 -5.60
CA THR A 618 -7.37 -23.78 -6.47
C THR A 618 -6.57 -24.93 -7.09
N LYS A 619 -6.88 -26.18 -6.73
CA LYS A 619 -6.35 -27.40 -7.37
C LYS A 619 -6.75 -27.44 -8.84
N ALA A 620 -5.81 -27.73 -9.73
CA ALA A 620 -6.09 -27.92 -11.15
C ALA A 620 -6.85 -29.24 -11.37
N LEU A 621 -8.13 -29.15 -11.75
CA LEU A 621 -8.99 -30.31 -12.01
C LEU A 621 -8.89 -30.86 -13.44
N ALA A 622 -8.23 -30.13 -14.33
CA ALA A 622 -7.83 -30.60 -15.65
C ALA A 622 -6.33 -30.35 -15.84
N PRO A 623 -5.62 -31.17 -16.63
CA PRO A 623 -4.17 -31.04 -16.81
C PRO A 623 -3.76 -29.69 -17.44
N VAL A 624 -3.02 -28.90 -16.67
CA VAL A 624 -2.32 -27.69 -17.12
C VAL A 624 -0.81 -27.95 -17.26
N VAL A 625 -0.11 -27.08 -17.99
CA VAL A 625 1.34 -27.07 -18.08
C VAL A 625 1.90 -25.85 -17.34
N GLY A 626 3.07 -26.00 -16.73
CA GLY A 626 3.79 -24.86 -16.13
C GLY A 626 4.24 -23.87 -17.20
N VAL A 627 4.92 -22.80 -16.78
CA VAL A 627 5.58 -21.88 -17.73
C VAL A 627 6.75 -22.58 -18.45
N PRO A 628 7.19 -22.12 -19.64
CA PRO A 628 8.35 -22.66 -20.34
C PRO A 628 9.62 -22.67 -19.50
N ALA A 629 10.61 -23.47 -19.89
CA ALA A 629 11.90 -23.52 -19.23
C ALA A 629 12.60 -22.15 -19.27
N THR A 630 13.53 -21.94 -18.34
CA THR A 630 14.14 -20.63 -18.10
C THR A 630 15.66 -20.75 -18.10
N ALA A 631 16.35 -19.70 -18.55
CA ALA A 631 17.80 -19.69 -18.65
C ALA A 631 18.36 -18.30 -18.36
N THR A 632 19.51 -18.25 -17.69
CA THR A 632 20.34 -17.03 -17.61
C THR A 632 21.65 -17.27 -18.35
N ILE A 633 21.99 -16.37 -19.28
CA ILE A 633 23.25 -16.40 -20.03
C ILE A 633 24.03 -15.12 -19.72
N THR A 634 25.32 -15.27 -19.40
CA THR A 634 26.20 -14.17 -18.99
C THR A 634 27.18 -13.81 -20.12
N LYS A 635 27.20 -12.53 -20.50
CA LYS A 635 28.23 -11.94 -21.37
C LYS A 635 29.40 -11.42 -20.54
N THR A 636 30.58 -11.39 -21.14
CA THR A 636 31.81 -10.88 -20.52
C THR A 636 32.24 -9.54 -21.12
N THR A 637 33.00 -8.75 -20.38
CA THR A 637 33.67 -7.53 -20.87
C THR A 637 35.07 -7.40 -20.25
N VAL A 638 35.99 -6.71 -20.93
CA VAL A 638 37.36 -6.50 -20.46
C VAL A 638 37.72 -5.02 -20.49
N LYS A 639 38.41 -4.53 -19.45
CA LYS A 639 38.92 -3.16 -19.42
C LYS A 639 39.99 -2.93 -20.49
N PRO A 640 39.90 -1.86 -21.31
CA PRO A 640 40.96 -1.46 -22.24
C PRO A 640 42.28 -1.18 -21.49
N VAL A 641 43.40 -1.56 -22.11
CA VAL A 641 44.75 -1.26 -21.61
C VAL A 641 45.44 -0.29 -22.57
N LYS A 642 46.22 0.64 -22.02
CA LYS A 642 46.98 1.65 -22.79
C LYS A 642 48.46 1.52 -22.44
N THR A 643 49.30 1.33 -23.46
CA THR A 643 50.76 1.28 -23.33
C THR A 643 51.37 2.70 -23.35
N GLU A 644 52.55 2.85 -22.77
CA GLU A 644 53.32 4.11 -22.82
C GLU A 644 54.11 4.22 -24.13
N PRO A 645 54.20 5.40 -24.77
CA PRO A 645 55.03 5.58 -25.96
C PRO A 645 56.52 5.44 -25.62
N VAL A 646 57.27 4.72 -26.46
CA VAL A 646 58.72 4.52 -26.30
C VAL A 646 59.46 5.48 -27.21
N SER A 647 60.50 6.15 -26.69
CA SER A 647 61.32 7.10 -27.46
C SER A 647 62.82 6.95 -27.19
N ALA A 648 63.64 7.24 -28.20
CA ALA A 648 65.11 7.28 -28.11
C ALA A 648 65.65 8.51 -28.85
N GLU A 649 66.72 9.12 -28.34
CA GLU A 649 67.42 10.21 -29.04
C GLU A 649 68.84 9.75 -29.41
N LEU A 650 69.18 9.85 -30.70
CA LEU A 650 70.46 9.45 -31.29
C LEU A 650 71.11 10.63 -32.03
N VAL A 651 72.42 10.56 -32.33
CA VAL A 651 73.20 11.69 -32.85
C VAL A 651 74.09 11.32 -34.06
N ASN A 652 73.91 12.03 -35.18
CA ASN A 652 74.67 11.93 -36.44
C ASN A 652 75.80 12.98 -36.54
N ALA A 653 76.78 12.76 -37.43
CA ALA A 653 77.91 13.65 -37.78
C ALA A 653 77.87 14.12 -39.27
N LYS A 654 78.33 15.33 -39.62
CA LYS A 654 78.23 15.90 -41.00
C LYS A 654 79.57 16.29 -41.66
N ASN A 655 79.68 16.09 -42.99
CA ASN A 655 80.88 16.24 -43.87
C ASN A 655 80.87 17.49 -44.83
N PRO A 656 82.00 17.89 -45.47
CA PRO A 656 82.11 18.90 -46.61
C PRO A 656 81.82 18.41 -48.10
N ALA A 657 82.60 18.79 -49.15
CA ALA A 657 82.58 18.26 -50.57
C ALA A 657 83.88 18.52 -51.43
N LYS A 658 84.40 17.58 -52.30
CA LYS A 658 85.62 17.71 -53.23
C LYS A 658 85.57 16.89 -54.62
N PRO A 659 86.17 17.34 -55.80
CA PRO A 659 85.32 17.74 -56.97
C PRO A 659 85.87 17.93 -58.52
N THR A 660 85.01 17.95 -59.63
CA THR A 660 85.17 18.40 -61.12
C THR A 660 83.86 18.93 -61.88
N LEU A 661 83.85 19.41 -63.18
CA LEU A 661 82.74 20.15 -63.93
C LEU A 661 82.08 19.51 -65.22
N ALA A 662 80.73 19.54 -65.39
CA ALA A 662 79.95 19.41 -66.66
C ALA A 662 78.52 20.08 -66.58
N LEU A 663 77.80 20.33 -67.70
CA LEU A 663 76.52 21.12 -67.77
C LEU A 663 75.36 20.49 -68.62
N LYS A 664 74.06 20.92 -68.50
CA LYS A 664 72.86 20.36 -69.21
C LYS A 664 71.57 21.25 -69.30
N THR A 665 70.72 21.14 -70.34
CA THR A 665 69.47 21.92 -70.64
C THR A 665 68.14 21.12 -70.52
N LEU A 666 66.95 21.78 -70.51
CA LEU A 666 65.63 21.25 -70.05
C LEU A 666 64.34 21.73 -70.80
N SER A 667 63.19 21.06 -70.57
CA SER A 667 61.83 21.25 -71.21
C SER A 667 60.68 21.72 -70.25
N GLU A 668 59.47 22.07 -70.73
CA GLU A 668 58.34 22.73 -69.97
C GLU A 668 57.27 21.83 -69.26
N THR A 669 56.37 22.38 -68.40
CA THR A 669 55.39 21.65 -67.50
C THR A 669 53.92 22.22 -67.40
N LYS A 670 53.02 21.64 -66.56
CA LYS A 670 51.54 21.90 -66.41
C LYS A 670 51.06 22.08 -64.93
N ASN A 671 49.78 22.39 -64.62
CA ASN A 671 49.21 22.58 -63.24
C ASN A 671 47.84 21.89 -62.98
N GLN A 672 47.53 21.49 -61.74
CA GLN A 672 46.34 20.72 -61.30
C GLN A 672 45.48 21.44 -60.22
N LYS A 673 44.14 21.26 -60.27
CA LYS A 673 43.15 21.79 -59.30
C LYS A 673 42.50 20.70 -58.42
N LEU A 674 42.16 21.04 -57.16
CA LEU A 674 41.59 20.17 -56.11
C LEU A 674 40.21 20.67 -55.60
N SER A 675 39.51 19.87 -54.79
CA SER A 675 38.15 20.16 -54.26
C SER A 675 37.93 19.77 -52.78
N ALA A 676 37.06 20.49 -52.06
CA ALA A 676 36.72 20.25 -50.64
C ALA A 676 35.24 20.60 -50.29
N SER A 677 34.77 20.24 -49.09
CA SER A 677 33.42 20.60 -48.59
C SER A 677 33.32 20.79 -47.07
N TYR A 678 32.26 21.46 -46.59
CA TYR A 678 31.96 21.72 -45.16
C TYR A 678 30.45 21.74 -44.86
N HIS A 679 30.04 21.85 -43.58
CA HIS A 679 28.63 21.99 -43.15
C HIS A 679 28.42 22.72 -41.82
N GLY A 680 27.25 23.37 -41.68
CA GLY A 680 26.77 24.00 -40.44
C GLY A 680 26.05 23.04 -39.45
N TYR A 681 25.37 23.61 -38.46
CA TYR A 681 24.73 22.87 -37.34
C TYR A 681 23.38 23.43 -36.90
N LYS A 682 22.51 22.55 -36.38
CA LYS A 682 21.29 22.90 -35.61
C LYS A 682 21.31 22.19 -34.26
N LEU A 683 20.91 22.88 -33.19
CA LEU A 683 20.84 22.34 -31.83
C LEU A 683 19.72 23.02 -31.04
N GLN A 684 18.94 22.24 -30.29
CA GLN A 684 17.80 22.69 -29.48
C GLN A 684 18.00 22.35 -27.99
N TYR A 685 17.39 23.12 -27.10
CA TYR A 685 17.41 22.90 -25.65
C TYR A 685 16.01 23.00 -25.03
N LYS A 686 15.67 22.06 -24.14
CA LYS A 686 14.34 21.89 -23.53
C LYS A 686 14.50 21.44 -22.07
N PRO A 687 14.81 22.35 -21.13
CA PRO A 687 15.17 21.97 -19.75
C PRO A 687 14.00 21.34 -18.99
N THR A 688 14.35 20.55 -17.97
CA THR A 688 13.42 19.93 -17.01
C THR A 688 13.65 20.47 -15.59
N VAL A 689 12.60 20.53 -14.77
CA VAL A 689 12.67 20.97 -13.36
C VAL A 689 12.04 19.92 -12.45
N ARG A 690 12.37 19.95 -11.14
CA ARG A 690 11.95 18.91 -10.18
C ARG A 690 11.42 19.50 -8.88
N LYS A 691 10.30 18.96 -8.39
CA LYS A 691 9.79 19.20 -7.04
C LYS A 691 10.18 18.04 -6.13
N SER A 692 10.52 18.36 -4.88
CA SER A 692 10.71 17.40 -3.80
C SER A 692 9.92 17.85 -2.58
N VAL A 693 9.44 16.89 -1.79
CA VAL A 693 8.81 17.17 -0.49
C VAL A 693 9.56 16.45 0.63
N SER A 694 9.71 17.11 1.77
CA SER A 694 10.24 16.51 2.99
C SER A 694 9.52 17.03 4.23
N ASP A 695 9.70 16.35 5.37
CA ASP A 695 9.40 16.93 6.67
C ASP A 695 10.50 17.93 7.13
N THR A 696 10.37 18.47 8.34
CA THR A 696 11.37 19.36 8.97
C THR A 696 12.71 18.68 9.24
N ASP A 697 12.72 17.35 9.34
CA ASP A 697 13.92 16.54 9.61
C ASP A 697 14.65 16.22 8.30
N LYS A 698 14.14 16.72 7.16
CA LYS A 698 14.59 16.48 5.77
C LYS A 698 14.37 15.04 5.30
N THR A 699 13.51 14.27 5.97
CA THR A 699 13.05 12.96 5.50
C THR A 699 12.16 13.15 4.28
N ASN A 700 12.43 12.45 3.17
CA ASN A 700 11.55 12.49 2.01
C ASN A 700 10.17 11.90 2.36
N THR A 701 9.12 12.70 2.22
CA THR A 701 7.74 12.30 2.52
C THR A 701 6.89 12.03 1.26
N ASP A 702 7.50 12.07 0.07
CA ASP A 702 6.81 11.83 -1.20
C ASP A 702 6.22 10.39 -1.27
N GLY A 703 4.92 10.31 -1.52
CA GLY A 703 4.13 9.08 -1.51
C GLY A 703 3.79 8.54 -0.11
N GLN A 704 4.21 9.21 0.97
CA GLN A 704 4.09 8.72 2.35
C GLN A 704 2.87 9.29 3.09
N THR A 705 2.44 8.57 4.12
CA THR A 705 1.49 9.09 5.12
C THR A 705 2.25 9.87 6.19
N VAL A 706 1.90 11.13 6.42
CA VAL A 706 2.47 12.01 7.45
C VAL A 706 1.41 12.34 8.52
N ALA A 707 1.84 12.70 9.72
CA ALA A 707 0.90 13.11 10.77
C ALA A 707 0.15 14.41 10.40
N LYS A 708 -1.13 14.49 10.76
CA LYS A 708 -1.93 15.70 10.62
C LYS A 708 -1.29 16.84 11.43
N ASN A 709 -1.24 18.03 10.84
CA ASN A 709 -0.56 19.21 11.36
C ASN A 709 0.97 19.04 11.58
N ASP A 710 1.61 18.06 10.92
CA ASP A 710 3.07 17.97 10.80
C ASP A 710 3.59 18.94 9.72
N THR A 711 4.76 19.54 9.94
CA THR A 711 5.28 20.58 9.03
C THR A 711 6.05 19.94 7.89
N GLN A 712 5.68 20.30 6.66
CA GLN A 712 6.24 19.80 5.41
C GLN A 712 6.89 20.94 4.61
N LEU A 713 7.85 20.58 3.76
CA LEU A 713 8.70 21.49 2.99
C LEU A 713 8.67 21.09 1.51
N TYR A 714 8.24 21.98 0.62
CA TYR A 714 8.33 21.81 -0.84
C TYR A 714 9.54 22.58 -1.41
N THR A 715 10.50 21.89 -2.02
CA THR A 715 11.69 22.53 -2.65
C THR A 715 11.56 22.57 -4.18
N LEU A 716 11.77 23.75 -4.76
CA LEU A 716 11.48 24.04 -6.18
C LEU A 716 12.76 24.06 -7.04
N ASN A 717 13.32 22.86 -7.30
CA ASN A 717 14.64 22.67 -7.93
C ASN A 717 14.61 22.93 -9.45
N HIS A 718 15.34 23.95 -9.91
CA HIS A 718 15.24 24.49 -11.27
C HIS A 718 16.59 24.55 -12.02
N ASP A 719 17.64 23.85 -11.56
CA ASP A 719 19.02 23.99 -12.04
C ASP A 719 19.24 23.92 -13.57
N ASN A 720 18.45 23.13 -14.31
CA ASN A 720 18.66 22.96 -15.75
C ASN A 720 18.34 24.22 -16.56
N ILE A 721 17.54 25.17 -16.04
CA ILE A 721 17.20 26.40 -16.80
C ILE A 721 18.44 27.26 -17.04
N TYR A 722 19.44 27.22 -16.15
CA TYR A 722 20.66 28.03 -16.23
C TYR A 722 21.60 27.68 -17.39
N ALA A 723 21.40 26.55 -18.09
CA ALA A 723 22.31 26.13 -19.16
C ALA A 723 22.21 26.94 -20.47
N ASN A 724 21.11 27.69 -20.66
CA ASN A 724 20.87 28.52 -21.84
C ASN A 724 20.27 29.92 -21.52
N LEU A 725 20.26 30.30 -20.23
CA LEU A 725 19.82 31.63 -19.76
C LEU A 725 20.84 32.72 -20.16
N LYS A 726 20.34 33.90 -20.53
CA LYS A 726 21.15 35.10 -20.78
C LYS A 726 21.02 36.08 -19.63
N LYS A 727 22.06 36.88 -19.39
CA LYS A 727 22.01 37.93 -18.37
C LYS A 727 20.88 38.91 -18.71
N GLY A 728 19.99 39.16 -17.74
CA GLY A 728 18.78 39.99 -17.90
C GLY A 728 17.49 39.19 -18.18
N ASP A 729 17.57 37.88 -18.45
CA ASP A 729 16.38 37.03 -18.60
C ASP A 729 15.62 36.94 -17.26
N LYS A 730 14.28 37.00 -17.32
CA LYS A 730 13.40 36.91 -16.14
C LYS A 730 13.02 35.45 -15.85
N ILE A 731 13.16 35.04 -14.59
CA ILE A 731 12.73 33.74 -14.08
C ILE A 731 11.49 33.96 -13.21
N THR A 732 10.42 33.19 -13.46
CA THR A 732 9.20 33.20 -12.64
C THR A 732 8.83 31.76 -12.28
N ILE A 733 8.62 31.46 -11.00
CA ILE A 733 8.18 30.15 -10.51
C ILE A 733 6.80 30.32 -9.88
N ILE A 734 5.82 29.51 -10.29
CA ILE A 734 4.43 29.57 -9.80
C ILE A 734 4.04 28.22 -9.20
N ASP A 735 3.56 28.24 -7.96
CA ASP A 735 3.30 27.05 -7.13
C ASP A 735 1.90 27.15 -6.47
N PRO A 736 0.86 26.62 -7.13
CA PRO A 736 -0.49 26.50 -6.56
C PRO A 736 -0.54 25.32 -5.58
N LEU A 737 -0.86 25.59 -4.31
CA LEU A 737 -0.96 24.58 -3.26
C LEU A 737 -2.34 23.92 -3.24
N GLU A 738 -2.39 22.64 -2.90
CA GLU A 738 -3.63 21.87 -2.82
C GLU A 738 -4.51 22.28 -1.62
N ALA A 739 -5.79 21.93 -1.67
CA ALA A 739 -6.73 22.21 -0.59
C ALA A 739 -6.27 21.63 0.76
N GLY A 740 -6.28 22.46 1.81
CA GLY A 740 -5.83 22.07 3.14
C GLY A 740 -4.32 21.97 3.33
N ALA A 741 -3.51 22.24 2.30
CA ALA A 741 -2.09 22.54 2.48
C ALA A 741 -1.95 23.99 2.94
N VAL A 742 -1.91 24.22 4.27
CA VAL A 742 -1.85 25.56 4.86
C VAL A 742 -0.40 26.04 4.92
N PRO A 743 -0.01 27.11 4.21
CA PRO A 743 1.38 27.55 4.17
C PRO A 743 1.76 28.48 5.33
N ASP A 744 3.03 28.41 5.74
CA ASP A 744 3.67 29.43 6.55
C ASP A 744 4.25 30.51 5.62
N VAL A 745 3.45 31.55 5.39
CA VAL A 745 3.77 32.65 4.47
C VAL A 745 4.94 33.50 4.98
N ALA A 746 5.05 33.69 6.30
CA ALA A 746 6.12 34.49 6.89
C ALA A 746 7.48 33.81 6.74
N VAL A 747 7.56 32.52 7.08
CA VAL A 747 8.79 31.71 6.94
C VAL A 747 9.18 31.56 5.48
N THR A 748 8.24 31.15 4.61
CA THR A 748 8.47 30.94 3.18
C THR A 748 9.02 32.21 2.50
N LYS A 749 8.40 33.37 2.80
CA LYS A 749 8.83 34.66 2.28
C LYS A 749 10.24 35.02 2.73
N ALA A 750 10.52 34.98 4.04
CA ALA A 750 11.81 35.36 4.60
C ALA A 750 12.97 34.48 4.07
N THR A 751 12.75 33.17 3.91
CA THR A 751 13.76 32.25 3.36
C THR A 751 14.03 32.52 1.88
N ALA A 752 13.00 32.72 1.05
CA ALA A 752 13.18 32.93 -0.38
C ALA A 752 13.72 34.34 -0.71
N GLU A 753 13.34 35.38 0.04
CA GLU A 753 13.91 36.74 -0.13
C GLU A 753 15.41 36.76 0.19
N LYS A 754 15.85 36.03 1.23
CA LYS A 754 17.27 35.85 1.54
C LYS A 754 18.04 35.12 0.42
N ALA A 755 17.38 34.24 -0.32
CA ALA A 755 17.91 33.55 -1.50
C ALA A 755 17.87 34.39 -2.80
N GLY A 756 17.40 35.64 -2.75
CA GLY A 756 17.38 36.58 -3.88
C GLY A 756 16.09 36.59 -4.70
N TRP A 757 15.00 35.99 -4.21
CA TRP A 757 13.70 35.98 -4.87
C TRP A 757 12.79 37.09 -4.36
N SER A 758 12.02 37.74 -5.23
CA SER A 758 10.81 38.47 -4.80
C SER A 758 9.64 37.48 -4.68
N VAL A 759 8.87 37.56 -3.60
CA VAL A 759 7.82 36.57 -3.26
C VAL A 759 6.46 37.24 -3.15
N ALA A 760 5.47 36.70 -3.86
CA ALA A 760 4.06 37.00 -3.69
C ALA A 760 3.28 35.73 -3.35
N TYR A 761 2.25 35.86 -2.51
CA TYR A 761 1.32 34.79 -2.16
C TYR A 761 -0.12 35.29 -2.32
N ASP A 762 -0.88 34.62 -3.19
CA ASP A 762 -2.32 34.85 -3.41
C ASP A 762 -3.11 33.89 -2.52
N ALA A 763 -3.67 34.42 -1.43
CA ALA A 763 -4.46 33.64 -0.48
C ALA A 763 -5.80 33.14 -1.05
N GLY A 764 -6.37 33.83 -2.05
CA GLY A 764 -7.62 33.41 -2.70
C GLY A 764 -7.41 32.22 -3.64
N LYS A 765 -6.20 32.06 -4.18
CA LYS A 765 -5.80 30.94 -5.05
C LYS A 765 -4.91 29.90 -4.36
N ASN A 766 -4.58 30.10 -3.09
CA ASN A 766 -3.56 29.33 -2.35
C ASN A 766 -2.25 29.17 -3.15
N THR A 767 -1.76 30.24 -3.78
CA THR A 767 -0.70 30.16 -4.81
C THR A 767 0.48 31.07 -4.50
N TYR A 768 1.70 30.53 -4.55
CA TYR A 768 2.94 31.30 -4.52
C TYR A 768 3.41 31.70 -5.92
N THR A 769 4.05 32.87 -6.01
CA THR A 769 4.84 33.31 -7.16
C THR A 769 6.19 33.85 -6.70
N PHE A 770 7.26 33.27 -7.20
CA PHE A 770 8.64 33.70 -6.97
C PHE A 770 9.20 34.31 -8.27
N THR A 771 9.79 35.50 -8.22
CA THR A 771 10.40 36.13 -9.41
C THR A 771 11.81 36.64 -9.14
N ALA A 772 12.68 36.48 -10.14
CA ALA A 772 14.02 37.08 -10.14
C ALA A 772 14.50 37.40 -11.57
N THR A 773 15.50 38.27 -11.67
CA THR A 773 16.23 38.56 -12.93
C THR A 773 17.59 37.87 -12.88
N TYR A 774 17.98 37.18 -13.94
CA TYR A 774 19.23 36.42 -13.95
C TYR A 774 20.45 37.33 -14.17
N GLU A 775 21.22 37.55 -13.11
CA GLU A 775 22.43 38.39 -13.13
C GLU A 775 23.73 37.63 -13.49
N GLY A 776 23.64 36.38 -13.95
CA GLY A 776 24.80 35.52 -14.24
C GLY A 776 25.26 34.63 -13.08
N LYS A 777 24.53 34.62 -11.96
CA LYS A 777 24.73 33.70 -10.82
C LYS A 777 23.46 32.89 -10.58
N ARG A 778 23.62 31.62 -10.18
CA ARG A 778 22.49 30.76 -9.81
C ARG A 778 21.90 31.21 -8.48
N LEU A 779 20.58 31.14 -8.35
CA LEU A 779 19.85 31.36 -7.10
C LEU A 779 19.57 30.01 -6.44
N GLU A 780 19.46 29.99 -5.12
CA GLU A 780 19.02 28.79 -4.40
C GLU A 780 17.53 28.51 -4.69
N ALA A 781 17.14 27.24 -4.62
CA ALA A 781 15.76 26.82 -4.84
C ALA A 781 14.83 27.37 -3.73
N PRO A 782 13.72 28.04 -4.06
CA PRO A 782 12.71 28.38 -3.07
C PRO A 782 12.20 27.14 -2.32
N VAL A 783 11.89 27.32 -1.04
CA VAL A 783 11.30 26.30 -0.17
C VAL A 783 10.00 26.85 0.42
N ILE A 784 8.88 26.17 0.17
CA ILE A 784 7.58 26.49 0.76
C ILE A 784 7.36 25.61 2.00
N THR A 785 7.14 26.25 3.15
CA THR A 785 6.78 25.58 4.40
C THR A 785 5.26 25.51 4.53
N TRP A 786 4.69 24.35 4.86
CA TRP A 786 3.24 24.15 4.95
C TRP A 786 2.84 23.00 5.90
N LYS A 787 1.54 22.86 6.19
CA LYS A 787 0.96 21.81 7.05
C LYS A 787 -0.32 21.20 6.44
N PRO A 788 -0.51 19.87 6.49
CA PRO A 788 -1.76 19.20 6.10
C PRO A 788 -2.77 19.19 7.26
N ILE A 789 -3.95 19.79 7.06
CA ILE A 789 -4.93 19.98 8.15
C ILE A 789 -6.07 18.96 8.21
N TYR A 790 -6.36 18.24 7.13
CA TYR A 790 -7.40 17.22 7.09
C TYR A 790 -6.87 15.84 7.47
N ASP A 791 -7.69 15.04 8.15
CA ASP A 791 -7.51 13.59 8.26
C ASP A 791 -7.89 12.91 6.94
N LYS A 792 -7.25 11.78 6.60
CA LYS A 792 -7.46 11.06 5.33
C LYS A 792 -7.25 11.94 4.08
N GLY A 793 -6.55 13.06 4.23
CA GLY A 793 -6.25 14.02 3.18
C GLY A 793 -5.23 13.49 2.19
N PHE A 794 -5.31 13.98 0.96
CA PHE A 794 -4.40 13.71 -0.14
C PHE A 794 -3.89 15.02 -0.71
N TYR A 795 -2.59 15.26 -0.62
CA TYR A 795 -1.96 16.52 -0.99
C TYR A 795 -0.98 16.23 -2.12
N ASP A 796 -1.41 16.42 -3.37
CA ASP A 796 -0.52 16.43 -4.53
C ASP A 796 -0.16 17.86 -4.93
N ASN A 797 1.08 18.09 -5.39
CA ASN A 797 1.49 19.44 -5.80
C ASN A 797 2.47 19.41 -6.97
N THR A 798 2.22 20.26 -7.98
CA THR A 798 3.07 20.49 -9.15
C THR A 798 3.28 21.99 -9.36
N TYR A 799 4.52 22.43 -9.58
CA TYR A 799 4.83 23.84 -9.89
C TYR A 799 5.26 24.02 -11.34
N LYS A 800 5.24 25.26 -11.84
CA LYS A 800 5.82 25.61 -13.14
C LYS A 800 6.88 26.71 -13.05
N VAL A 801 7.84 26.67 -13.97
CA VAL A 801 8.81 27.75 -14.22
C VAL A 801 8.53 28.35 -15.59
N LEU A 802 8.49 29.68 -15.65
CA LEU A 802 8.44 30.45 -16.87
C LEU A 802 9.78 31.17 -17.05
N VAL A 803 10.39 30.99 -18.23
CA VAL A 803 11.59 31.71 -18.66
C VAL A 803 11.39 32.09 -20.13
N ASN A 804 11.53 33.36 -20.45
CA ASN A 804 11.36 33.89 -21.81
C ASN A 804 10.03 33.39 -22.42
N ASN A 805 10.06 32.65 -23.53
CA ASN A 805 8.87 32.16 -24.24
C ASN A 805 8.54 30.68 -23.98
N TYR A 806 9.00 30.06 -22.88
CA TYR A 806 8.67 28.66 -22.56
C TYR A 806 8.31 28.45 -21.10
N GLU A 807 7.46 27.44 -20.86
CA GLU A 807 7.07 26.98 -19.53
C GLU A 807 7.54 25.52 -19.31
N VAL A 808 8.07 25.23 -18.12
CA VAL A 808 8.47 23.90 -17.66
C VAL A 808 7.66 23.54 -16.43
N PHE A 809 7.06 22.35 -16.40
CA PHE A 809 6.34 21.83 -15.24
C PHE A 809 7.20 20.82 -14.49
N SER A 810 7.17 20.87 -13.16
CA SER A 810 7.85 19.89 -12.32
C SER A 810 7.21 18.50 -12.42
N ASN A 811 7.82 17.48 -11.83
CA ASN A 811 7.03 16.33 -11.38
C ASN A 811 6.01 16.76 -10.32
N THR A 812 4.93 16.01 -10.20
CA THR A 812 4.05 16.05 -9.03
C THR A 812 4.73 15.32 -7.87
N VAL A 813 4.58 15.84 -6.65
CA VAL A 813 4.88 15.12 -5.39
C VAL A 813 3.58 14.90 -4.63
N THR A 814 3.52 13.91 -3.75
CA THR A 814 2.28 13.53 -3.04
C THR A 814 2.52 13.28 -1.55
N ASN A 815 1.55 13.62 -0.70
CA ASN A 815 1.51 13.24 0.72
C ASN A 815 0.09 12.79 1.10
N TYR A 816 -0.01 11.96 2.13
CA TYR A 816 -1.28 11.50 2.71
C TYR A 816 -1.32 11.81 4.22
N THR A 817 -2.50 11.90 4.82
CA THR A 817 -2.68 11.86 6.29
C THR A 817 -3.47 10.62 6.71
N PRO A 818 -3.28 10.10 7.94
CA PRO A 818 -3.99 8.92 8.42
C PRO A 818 -5.49 9.17 8.56
N ARG A 819 -6.29 8.09 8.63
CA ARG A 819 -7.71 8.17 8.99
C ARG A 819 -7.87 8.63 10.44
N PRO A 820 -8.96 9.34 10.80
CA PRO A 820 -9.19 9.73 12.20
C PRO A 820 -9.37 8.47 13.08
N PRO A 821 -8.66 8.37 14.21
CA PRO A 821 -8.92 7.38 15.27
C PRO A 821 -10.37 7.32 15.71
N LYS A 822 -10.79 6.14 16.16
CA LYS A 822 -12.10 5.86 16.75
C LYS A 822 -11.96 5.27 18.16
N PRO A 823 -11.58 6.09 19.16
CA PRO A 823 -11.58 5.66 20.56
C PRO A 823 -12.96 5.17 21.01
N VAL A 824 -12.99 4.17 21.90
CA VAL A 824 -14.23 3.54 22.39
C VAL A 824 -14.30 3.60 23.91
N LYS A 825 -15.44 4.03 24.44
CA LYS A 825 -15.75 3.97 25.87
C LYS A 825 -16.81 2.91 26.12
N SER A 826 -16.69 2.17 27.21
CA SER A 826 -17.70 1.24 27.74
C SER A 826 -17.87 1.43 29.25
N VAL A 827 -18.99 0.94 29.79
CA VAL A 827 -19.24 0.94 31.24
C VAL A 827 -19.57 -0.49 31.65
N LEU A 828 -18.79 -1.04 32.57
CA LEU A 828 -18.79 -2.46 32.88
C LEU A 828 -19.38 -2.71 34.28
N ASP A 829 -20.10 -3.82 34.43
CA ASP A 829 -20.52 -4.33 35.74
C ASP A 829 -19.36 -5.01 36.50
N HIS A 830 -19.66 -5.49 37.72
CA HIS A 830 -18.71 -6.25 38.56
C HIS A 830 -18.15 -7.52 37.88
N SER A 831 -18.87 -8.08 36.90
CA SER A 831 -18.48 -9.26 36.11
C SER A 831 -17.70 -8.89 34.83
N GLY A 832 -17.50 -7.60 34.56
CA GLY A 832 -16.80 -7.10 33.38
C GLY A 832 -17.64 -7.08 32.09
N LYS A 833 -18.97 -7.25 32.16
CA LYS A 833 -19.86 -7.14 30.99
C LYS A 833 -20.26 -5.69 30.75
N ASP A 834 -20.40 -5.31 29.48
CA ASP A 834 -20.81 -3.96 29.08
C ASP A 834 -22.30 -3.73 29.34
N ILE A 835 -22.58 -2.74 30.20
CA ILE A 835 -23.89 -2.30 30.66
C ILE A 835 -24.22 -0.89 30.15
N ASN A 836 -23.59 -0.42 29.07
CA ASN A 836 -23.90 0.88 28.46
C ASN A 836 -25.40 0.99 28.07
N GLY A 837 -26.11 1.94 28.67
CA GLY A 837 -27.56 2.16 28.52
C GLY A 837 -28.43 1.25 29.40
N ALA A 838 -27.86 0.52 30.34
CA ALA A 838 -28.58 -0.31 31.31
C ALA A 838 -29.06 0.49 32.54
N LYS A 839 -29.94 -0.14 33.32
CA LYS A 839 -30.25 0.25 34.69
C LYS A 839 -29.51 -0.71 35.64
N THR A 840 -28.53 -0.22 36.40
CA THR A 840 -27.65 -1.02 37.28
C THR A 840 -28.11 -0.95 38.74
N PHE A 841 -28.36 -2.10 39.36
CA PHE A 841 -28.63 -2.19 40.80
C PHE A 841 -27.33 -2.07 41.60
N ASP A 842 -26.25 -2.74 41.18
CA ASP A 842 -24.92 -2.47 41.73
C ASP A 842 -24.46 -1.05 41.33
N ARG A 843 -24.17 -0.22 42.32
CA ARG A 843 -23.64 1.14 42.13
C ARG A 843 -22.15 1.16 41.82
N ASN A 844 -21.45 0.04 41.91
CA ASN A 844 -20.04 -0.08 41.56
C ASN A 844 -19.90 -0.52 40.10
N VAL A 845 -19.36 0.36 39.26
CA VAL A 845 -19.17 0.12 37.82
C VAL A 845 -17.71 0.38 37.44
N THR A 846 -17.28 0.00 36.25
CA THR A 846 -15.96 0.39 35.71
C THR A 846 -16.13 1.07 34.36
N PHE A 847 -15.77 2.35 34.27
CA PHE A 847 -15.65 3.01 32.97
C PHE A 847 -14.35 2.56 32.31
N ARG A 848 -14.44 1.95 31.13
CA ARG A 848 -13.29 1.50 30.33
C ARG A 848 -13.12 2.40 29.12
N LEU A 849 -11.97 3.06 29.04
CA LEU A 849 -11.58 3.93 27.91
C LEU A 849 -10.55 3.18 27.07
N MET A 850 -10.76 3.05 25.77
CA MET A 850 -9.85 2.37 24.86
C MET A 850 -9.47 3.27 23.70
N THR A 851 -8.19 3.59 23.55
CA THR A 851 -7.68 4.35 22.40
C THR A 851 -7.72 3.52 21.12
N ASP A 852 -7.57 4.17 19.96
CA ASP A 852 -7.39 3.56 18.65
C ASP A 852 -6.13 4.13 17.97
N TYR A 853 -5.11 3.30 17.78
CA TYR A 853 -3.89 3.66 17.07
C TYR A 853 -3.77 2.97 15.69
N SER A 854 -4.84 2.34 15.21
CA SER A 854 -4.80 1.51 13.99
C SER A 854 -4.45 2.29 12.73
N SER A 855 -4.80 3.58 12.67
CA SER A 855 -4.50 4.45 11.53
C SER A 855 -3.03 4.89 11.47
N TYR A 856 -2.26 4.77 12.55
CA TYR A 856 -0.89 5.30 12.64
C TYR A 856 0.21 4.33 12.20
N ALA A 857 -0.11 3.07 11.88
CA ALA A 857 0.88 2.04 11.55
C ALA A 857 1.88 2.39 10.43
N LYS A 858 1.45 3.22 9.46
CA LYS A 858 2.29 3.69 8.34
C LYS A 858 2.61 5.19 8.39
N THR A 859 2.30 5.85 9.51
CA THR A 859 2.50 7.29 9.65
C THR A 859 3.98 7.61 9.89
N LEU A 860 4.49 8.60 9.16
CA LEU A 860 5.71 9.31 9.46
C LEU A 860 5.36 10.54 10.30
N ALA A 861 6.18 10.81 11.31
CA ALA A 861 6.03 11.97 12.17
C ALA A 861 7.42 12.52 12.44
N SER A 862 7.62 13.78 12.09
CA SER A 862 8.87 14.51 12.34
C SER A 862 9.14 14.67 13.84
N ALA A 863 10.35 15.08 14.19
CA ALA A 863 10.67 15.54 15.55
C ALA A 863 9.75 16.68 16.00
N SER A 864 9.24 17.53 15.09
CA SER A 864 8.27 18.58 15.41
C SER A 864 6.88 18.03 15.73
N ALA A 865 6.41 16.99 15.04
CA ALA A 865 5.14 16.33 15.36
C ALA A 865 5.24 15.49 16.64
N LEU A 866 6.37 14.81 16.86
CA LEU A 866 6.64 14.02 18.07
C LEU A 866 6.97 14.87 19.30
N GLY A 867 7.30 16.14 19.11
CA GLY A 867 7.42 17.13 20.19
C GLY A 867 6.08 17.64 20.73
N LYS A 868 4.95 17.22 20.13
CA LYS A 868 3.60 17.43 20.68
C LYS A 868 3.23 16.27 21.60
N GLU A 869 2.37 16.53 22.58
CA GLU A 869 1.99 15.53 23.57
C GLU A 869 0.97 14.51 23.00
N PHE A 870 1.02 13.29 23.55
CA PHE A 870 -0.05 12.30 23.44
C PHE A 870 -0.80 12.26 24.77
N ALA A 871 -2.13 12.32 24.72
CA ALA A 871 -2.94 12.36 25.93
C ALA A 871 -4.30 11.66 25.80
N ILE A 872 -4.92 11.40 26.95
CA ILE A 872 -6.29 10.91 27.10
C ILE A 872 -6.99 11.85 28.08
N LEU A 873 -8.09 12.48 27.68
CA LEU A 873 -8.90 13.38 28.50
C LEU A 873 -10.29 12.78 28.71
N ASP A 874 -10.66 12.49 29.95
CA ASP A 874 -11.99 12.06 30.39
C ASP A 874 -12.68 13.25 31.07
N ASP A 875 -13.62 13.90 30.36
CA ASP A 875 -14.38 15.08 30.81
C ASP A 875 -15.66 14.54 31.48
N VAL A 876 -15.63 14.36 32.80
CA VAL A 876 -16.63 13.55 33.51
C VAL A 876 -17.84 14.37 33.91
N GLN A 877 -18.99 13.72 34.11
CA GLN A 877 -20.15 14.39 34.68
C GLN A 877 -19.93 14.72 36.17
N ASP A 878 -19.68 15.99 36.47
CA ASP A 878 -19.50 16.56 37.82
C ASP A 878 -20.36 15.85 38.88
N LYS A 879 -19.69 15.26 39.89
CA LYS A 879 -20.32 14.65 41.08
C LYS A 879 -21.29 13.48 40.80
N ALA A 880 -21.38 12.97 39.57
CA ALA A 880 -22.24 11.83 39.24
C ALA A 880 -21.69 10.49 39.78
N PHE A 881 -20.38 10.38 39.93
CA PHE A 881 -19.69 9.22 40.48
C PHE A 881 -18.35 9.60 41.14
N THR A 882 -17.75 8.67 41.88
CA THR A 882 -16.40 8.80 42.46
C THR A 882 -15.53 7.62 42.04
N VAL A 883 -14.33 7.87 41.51
CA VAL A 883 -13.38 6.82 41.07
C VAL A 883 -12.52 6.34 42.23
N ASP A 884 -12.35 5.02 42.35
CA ASP A 884 -11.35 4.41 43.23
C ASP A 884 -9.97 4.47 42.57
N HIS A 885 -9.22 5.55 42.82
CA HIS A 885 -7.90 5.79 42.25
C HIS A 885 -6.91 4.63 42.47
N SER A 886 -7.05 3.89 43.58
CA SER A 886 -6.16 2.77 43.92
C SER A 886 -6.31 1.59 42.96
N LYS A 887 -7.51 1.44 42.36
CA LYS A 887 -7.85 0.35 41.44
C LYS A 887 -7.75 0.73 39.95
N ILE A 888 -7.40 1.98 39.62
CA ILE A 888 -7.19 2.40 38.23
C ILE A 888 -6.07 1.56 37.59
N LYS A 889 -6.38 0.90 36.48
CA LYS A 889 -5.42 0.13 35.67
C LYS A 889 -5.27 0.79 34.30
N MET A 890 -4.04 0.87 33.79
CA MET A 890 -3.77 1.26 32.42
C MET A 890 -2.97 0.14 31.76
N THR A 891 -3.48 -0.43 30.67
CA THR A 891 -2.81 -1.53 29.97
C THR A 891 -2.70 -1.29 28.47
N ALA A 892 -1.63 -1.79 27.85
CA ALA A 892 -1.50 -1.86 26.40
C ALA A 892 -0.86 -3.21 26.03
N ALA A 893 -1.44 -3.91 25.05
CA ALA A 893 -1.04 -5.27 24.66
C ALA A 893 -0.84 -6.22 25.87
N GLY A 894 -1.74 -6.17 26.85
CA GLY A 894 -1.73 -7.01 28.05
C GLY A 894 -0.69 -6.65 29.12
N LYS A 895 0.07 -5.56 28.97
CA LYS A 895 1.06 -5.08 29.95
C LYS A 895 0.60 -3.81 30.64
N ASP A 896 0.96 -3.63 31.91
CA ASP A 896 0.77 -2.37 32.63
C ASP A 896 1.61 -1.25 31.98
N VAL A 897 0.97 -0.12 31.69
CA VAL A 897 1.58 1.09 31.13
C VAL A 897 1.32 2.35 31.96
N LYS A 898 0.74 2.23 33.16
CA LYS A 898 0.36 3.36 34.03
C LYS A 898 1.54 4.30 34.32
N ASN A 899 2.74 3.73 34.49
CA ASN A 899 3.95 4.50 34.77
C ASN A 899 4.43 5.38 33.58
N LEU A 900 3.96 5.12 32.34
CA LEU A 900 4.32 5.91 31.15
C LEU A 900 3.59 7.26 31.09
N PHE A 901 2.57 7.45 31.92
CA PHE A 901 1.74 8.65 31.94
C PHE A 901 1.90 9.42 33.25
N ASP A 902 1.75 10.74 33.18
CA ASP A 902 1.35 11.57 34.32
C ASP A 902 -0.18 11.67 34.32
N MET A 903 -0.80 11.47 35.49
CA MET A 903 -2.25 11.48 35.66
C MET A 903 -2.64 12.68 36.53
N TYR A 904 -3.54 13.50 36.00
CA TYR A 904 -4.15 14.63 36.69
C TYR A 904 -5.64 14.36 36.88
N HIS A 905 -6.12 14.44 38.12
CA HIS A 905 -7.55 14.51 38.44
C HIS A 905 -7.84 15.93 38.91
N VAL A 906 -8.67 16.65 38.17
CA VAL A 906 -8.98 18.06 38.41
C VAL A 906 -10.46 18.15 38.78
N LEU A 907 -10.76 18.73 39.95
CA LEU A 907 -12.11 18.73 40.53
C LEU A 907 -13.00 19.90 40.09
N SER A 908 -12.42 20.93 39.46
CA SER A 908 -13.12 22.11 38.96
C SER A 908 -12.20 23.01 38.14
N ASP A 909 -12.79 23.95 37.40
CA ASP A 909 -12.06 25.00 36.67
C ASP A 909 -11.12 25.82 37.56
N ALA A 910 -11.52 26.10 38.80
CA ALA A 910 -10.71 26.81 39.79
C ALA A 910 -9.54 25.97 40.35
N GLY A 911 -9.57 24.65 40.19
CA GLY A 911 -8.50 23.73 40.62
C GLY A 911 -7.35 23.57 39.62
N ARG A 912 -7.40 24.25 38.46
CA ARG A 912 -6.38 24.13 37.41
C ARG A 912 -5.12 24.92 37.77
N THR A 913 -3.97 24.25 37.81
CA THR A 913 -2.65 24.89 37.96
C THR A 913 -2.18 25.50 36.65
N ASP A 914 -1.17 26.39 36.69
CA ASP A 914 -0.54 26.94 35.49
C ASP A 914 0.02 25.86 34.55
N ALA A 915 0.54 24.76 35.12
CA ALA A 915 1.02 23.62 34.34
C ALA A 915 -0.13 22.92 33.59
N ILE A 916 -1.27 22.70 34.24
CA ILE A 916 -2.46 22.11 33.62
C ILE A 916 -3.04 23.05 32.57
N ASN A 917 -3.15 24.35 32.87
CA ASN A 917 -3.61 25.36 31.90
C ASN A 917 -2.68 25.46 30.68
N LYS A 918 -1.36 25.27 30.87
CA LYS A 918 -0.40 25.18 29.77
C LYS A 918 -0.65 23.95 28.90
N ILE A 919 -0.74 22.75 29.49
CA ILE A 919 -1.02 21.49 28.77
C ILE A 919 -2.33 21.59 28.00
N LEU A 920 -3.41 22.03 28.64
CA LEU A 920 -4.72 22.21 28.00
C LEU A 920 -4.63 23.19 26.81
N LYS A 921 -3.86 24.28 26.93
CA LYS A 921 -3.64 25.24 25.85
C LYS A 921 -2.81 24.66 24.70
N GLU A 922 -1.74 23.91 25.00
CA GLU A 922 -0.87 23.28 24.00
C GLU A 922 -1.58 22.16 23.24
N LEU A 923 -2.49 21.44 23.90
CA LEU A 923 -3.34 20.39 23.30
C LEU A 923 -4.68 20.92 22.73
N ASN A 924 -4.95 22.22 22.82
CA ASN A 924 -6.21 22.85 22.40
C ASN A 924 -7.47 22.21 23.04
N LEU A 925 -7.38 21.89 24.33
CA LEU A 925 -8.43 21.26 25.14
C LEU A 925 -9.15 22.29 26.03
N GLN A 926 -10.46 22.12 26.16
CA GLN A 926 -11.32 22.95 27.02
C GLN A 926 -12.35 22.07 27.75
N PRO A 927 -11.92 21.19 28.68
CA PRO A 927 -12.83 20.49 29.59
C PRO A 927 -13.61 21.47 30.47
N LYS A 928 -14.64 21.01 31.17
CA LYS A 928 -15.45 21.83 32.10
C LYS A 928 -15.73 21.09 33.38
N GLY A 929 -15.47 21.72 34.53
CA GLY A 929 -15.73 21.11 35.83
C GLY A 929 -14.69 20.05 36.17
N GLU A 930 -15.15 18.83 36.47
CA GLU A 930 -14.33 17.71 36.87
C GLU A 930 -13.82 16.90 35.66
N PHE A 931 -12.52 16.61 35.61
CA PHE A 931 -11.93 15.79 34.54
C PHE A 931 -10.69 15.01 34.99
N TYR A 932 -10.38 13.95 34.24
CA TYR A 932 -9.12 13.22 34.32
C TYR A 932 -8.32 13.41 33.03
N LEU A 933 -7.01 13.62 33.18
CA LEU A 933 -6.09 13.79 32.05
C LEU A 933 -4.85 12.90 32.26
N TRP A 934 -4.56 12.03 31.30
CA TRP A 934 -3.33 11.26 31.22
C TRP A 934 -2.45 11.81 30.11
N VAL A 935 -1.23 12.24 30.41
CA VAL A 935 -0.25 12.76 29.44
C VAL A 935 0.95 11.83 29.36
N ALA A 936 1.37 11.45 28.15
CA ALA A 936 2.53 10.56 27.97
C ALA A 936 3.85 11.29 28.30
N LYS A 937 4.65 10.74 29.21
CA LYS A 937 5.92 11.34 29.69
C LYS A 937 7.00 11.50 28.62
N ASP A 938 6.97 10.65 27.60
CA ASP A 938 7.87 10.69 26.44
C ASP A 938 7.07 10.34 25.19
N SER A 939 6.55 11.36 24.50
CA SER A 939 5.83 11.22 23.24
C SER A 939 6.59 10.42 22.18
N LYS A 940 7.92 10.54 22.12
CA LYS A 940 8.74 9.89 21.09
C LYS A 940 8.87 8.39 21.36
N SER A 941 9.19 8.01 22.59
CA SER A 941 9.22 6.59 22.99
C SER A 941 7.82 5.97 22.95
N PHE A 942 6.80 6.69 23.43
CA PHE A 942 5.42 6.23 23.39
C PHE A 942 4.93 6.00 21.95
N TYR A 943 5.25 6.92 21.03
CA TYR A 943 4.93 6.76 19.61
C TYR A 943 5.54 5.49 19.01
N GLN A 944 6.86 5.28 19.16
CA GLN A 944 7.53 4.13 18.54
C GLN A 944 7.13 2.80 19.18
N ASN A 945 6.82 2.78 20.47
CA ASN A 945 6.56 1.54 21.21
C ASN A 945 5.08 1.13 21.27
N TYR A 946 4.15 2.07 21.14
CA TYR A 946 2.70 1.82 21.30
C TYR A 946 1.85 2.32 20.14
N VAL A 947 1.96 3.61 19.76
CA VAL A 947 1.10 4.20 18.72
C VAL A 947 1.40 3.61 17.33
N LYS A 948 2.65 3.73 16.87
CA LYS A 948 3.09 3.21 15.56
C LYS A 948 2.92 1.69 15.41
N PRO A 949 3.15 0.83 16.43
CA PRO A 949 2.86 -0.60 16.33
C PRO A 949 1.40 -0.98 16.67
N ASN A 950 0.45 -0.03 16.68
CA ASN A 950 -0.98 -0.28 16.93
C ASN A 950 -1.25 -1.06 18.24
N LYS A 951 -0.73 -0.56 19.36
CA LYS A 951 -0.99 -1.11 20.71
C LYS A 951 -1.84 -0.13 21.50
N ASN A 952 -3.15 -0.24 21.35
CA ASN A 952 -4.12 0.60 22.04
C ASN A 952 -3.93 0.54 23.56
N VAL A 953 -4.05 1.71 24.20
CA VAL A 953 -4.07 1.87 25.65
C VAL A 953 -5.53 1.73 26.11
N THR A 954 -5.74 0.89 27.12
CA THR A 954 -7.01 0.70 27.81
C THR A 954 -6.87 1.20 29.24
N VAL A 955 -7.72 2.14 29.66
CA VAL A 955 -7.79 2.66 31.03
C VAL A 955 -9.09 2.16 31.67
N ASP A 956 -8.96 1.37 32.73
CA ASP A 956 -10.08 0.95 33.57
C ASP A 956 -10.17 1.90 34.77
N LEU A 957 -11.34 2.56 34.92
CA LEU A 957 -11.69 3.48 36.00
C LEU A 957 -12.85 2.90 36.84
N PRO A 958 -12.56 2.11 37.89
CA PRO A 958 -13.58 1.63 38.82
C PRO A 958 -14.20 2.80 39.58
N ALA A 959 -15.52 2.92 39.55
CA ALA A 959 -16.26 4.06 40.03
C ALA A 959 -17.53 3.65 40.80
N LYS A 960 -17.94 4.47 41.76
CA LYS A 960 -19.19 4.33 42.50
C LYS A 960 -20.18 5.44 42.10
N LEU A 961 -21.36 5.06 41.64
CA LEU A 961 -22.43 5.98 41.23
C LEU A 961 -23.06 6.69 42.44
N LEU A 962 -23.10 8.02 42.39
CA LEU A 962 -23.64 8.90 43.44
C LEU A 962 -25.06 9.39 43.16
N VAL A 963 -25.54 9.27 41.93
CA VAL A 963 -26.88 9.74 41.52
C VAL A 963 -28.04 9.00 42.22
N LYS A 964 -29.26 9.55 42.16
CA LYS A 964 -30.44 8.93 42.79
C LYS A 964 -31.03 7.85 41.88
N ALA A 965 -32.02 7.11 42.39
CA ALA A 965 -32.84 6.24 41.56
C ALA A 965 -33.53 7.07 40.45
N GLY A 966 -33.56 6.54 39.23
CA GLY A 966 -34.09 7.23 38.04
C GLY A 966 -33.13 8.18 37.33
N ASP A 967 -32.09 8.68 38.02
CA ASP A 967 -31.10 9.58 37.42
C ASP A 967 -30.15 8.82 36.48
N LYS A 968 -29.66 9.55 35.47
CA LYS A 968 -28.74 9.05 34.43
C LYS A 968 -27.35 9.66 34.60
N VAL A 969 -26.33 8.81 34.50
CA VAL A 969 -24.93 9.17 34.36
C VAL A 969 -24.54 9.05 32.90
N GLU A 970 -23.89 10.08 32.36
CA GLU A 970 -23.35 10.13 31.00
C GLU A 970 -21.84 10.37 31.07
N ASN A 971 -21.08 9.76 30.16
CA ASN A 971 -19.62 9.85 30.19
C ASN A 971 -18.99 9.58 28.81
N ASP A 972 -18.00 10.37 28.39
CA ASP A 972 -17.23 10.17 27.15
C ASP A 972 -15.75 10.54 27.37
N PHE A 973 -14.89 10.42 26.36
CA PHE A 973 -13.49 10.84 26.48
C PHE A 973 -12.89 11.20 25.12
N LYS A 974 -11.82 12.00 25.15
CA LYS A 974 -11.01 12.39 23.99
C LYS A 974 -9.65 11.72 24.03
N GLN A 975 -9.24 11.12 22.92
CA GLN A 975 -7.86 10.72 22.64
C GLN A 975 -7.15 11.87 21.92
N ILE A 976 -5.90 12.17 22.28
CA ILE A 976 -5.12 13.25 21.68
C ILE A 976 -3.81 12.68 21.13
N ASP A 977 -3.61 12.78 19.81
CA ASP A 977 -2.42 12.28 19.12
C ASP A 977 -1.77 13.37 18.26
N PHE A 978 -0.48 13.62 18.47
CA PHE A 978 0.25 14.74 17.85
C PHE A 978 -0.47 16.10 18.05
N GLY A 979 -1.10 16.29 19.21
CA GLY A 979 -1.94 17.46 19.51
C GLY A 979 -3.28 17.53 18.78
N ASN A 980 -3.75 16.46 18.13
CA ASN A 980 -5.06 16.40 17.48
C ASN A 980 -6.03 15.56 18.33
N GLY A 981 -7.20 16.11 18.70
CA GLY A 981 -8.20 15.42 19.54
C GLY A 981 -9.26 14.65 18.75
N TYR A 982 -9.61 13.45 19.21
CA TYR A 982 -10.66 12.57 18.67
C TYR A 982 -11.59 12.09 19.78
N GLN A 983 -12.90 12.25 19.58
CA GLN A 983 -13.95 11.98 20.55
C GLN A 983 -14.41 10.52 20.50
N SER A 984 -14.58 9.88 21.66
CA SER A 984 -15.17 8.53 21.76
C SER A 984 -16.70 8.56 21.75
N ASN A 985 -17.33 7.38 21.70
CA ASN A 985 -18.77 7.27 21.93
C ASN A 985 -19.15 7.69 23.36
N LEU A 986 -20.31 8.32 23.50
CA LEU A 986 -20.96 8.54 24.79
C LEU A 986 -21.44 7.20 25.36
N VAL A 987 -21.11 6.93 26.62
CA VAL A 987 -21.72 5.85 27.41
C VAL A 987 -22.66 6.40 28.45
N THR A 988 -23.64 5.59 28.83
CA THR A 988 -24.66 5.98 29.79
C THR A 988 -24.96 4.84 30.76
N VAL A 989 -25.34 5.16 31.99
CA VAL A 989 -25.80 4.17 32.98
C VAL A 989 -26.74 4.87 33.97
N SER A 990 -27.72 4.16 34.52
CA SER A 990 -28.70 4.75 35.46
C SER A 990 -29.01 3.79 36.60
N VAL A 991 -29.52 4.29 37.71
CA VAL A 991 -29.98 3.44 38.84
C VAL A 991 -31.48 3.17 38.67
N PRO A 992 -31.96 1.91 38.76
CA PRO A 992 -33.39 1.59 38.70
C PRO A 992 -34.21 2.38 39.73
N ASP A 993 -35.40 2.83 39.31
CA ASP A 993 -36.47 3.30 40.20
C ASP A 993 -37.61 2.29 40.10
N VAL A 994 -37.57 1.26 40.94
CA VAL A 994 -38.51 0.14 41.03
C VAL A 994 -38.75 -0.19 42.50
N LYS A 995 -39.90 -0.78 42.83
CA LYS A 995 -40.28 -1.18 44.20
C LYS A 995 -41.13 -2.45 44.14
N PRO A 996 -40.96 -3.39 45.10
CA PRO A 996 -41.81 -4.57 45.21
C PRO A 996 -43.21 -4.16 45.71
N GLU A 997 -44.20 -5.02 45.48
CA GLU A 997 -45.55 -4.86 46.03
C GLU A 997 -45.89 -6.01 46.99
N LYS A 998 -46.93 -5.83 47.80
CA LYS A 998 -47.37 -6.84 48.76
C LYS A 998 -48.86 -6.75 49.01
N HIS A 999 -49.56 -7.86 48.87
CA HIS A 999 -51.00 -7.94 49.02
C HIS A 999 -51.42 -9.13 49.90
N ALA A 1000 -52.51 -8.97 50.64
CA ALA A 1000 -53.24 -10.06 51.27
C ALA A 1000 -54.36 -10.49 50.33
N LEU A 1001 -54.47 -11.78 50.03
CA LEU A 1001 -55.38 -12.32 49.02
C LEU A 1001 -56.26 -13.44 49.60
N ASP A 1002 -57.42 -13.66 48.99
CA ASP A 1002 -58.26 -14.81 49.31
C ASP A 1002 -57.63 -16.14 48.84
N GLN A 1003 -57.77 -17.19 49.67
CA GLN A 1003 -57.22 -18.52 49.35
C GLN A 1003 -57.85 -19.17 48.11
N LYS A 1004 -59.11 -18.83 47.76
CA LYS A 1004 -59.91 -19.62 46.82
C LYS A 1004 -59.36 -19.55 45.40
N ASN A 1005 -58.90 -18.38 44.97
CA ASN A 1005 -58.30 -18.21 43.64
C ASN A 1005 -57.29 -17.05 43.54
N ASN A 1006 -56.85 -16.46 44.65
CA ASN A 1006 -55.91 -15.35 44.71
C ASN A 1006 -56.40 -14.07 43.98
N LYS A 1007 -57.72 -13.87 43.77
CA LYS A 1007 -58.23 -12.73 42.96
C LYS A 1007 -58.80 -11.58 43.78
N LYS A 1008 -59.25 -11.83 45.02
CA LYS A 1008 -59.77 -10.78 45.90
C LYS A 1008 -58.63 -10.28 46.79
N VAL A 1009 -58.19 -9.05 46.55
CA VAL A 1009 -57.34 -8.29 47.47
C VAL A 1009 -58.11 -8.00 48.77
N LEU A 1010 -57.44 -8.21 49.90
CA LEU A 1010 -57.92 -8.08 51.28
C LEU A 1010 -57.18 -6.99 52.06
N ASP A 1011 -56.33 -6.21 51.38
CA ASP A 1011 -55.58 -5.10 51.97
C ASP A 1011 -56.53 -4.10 52.65
N GLY A 1012 -56.24 -3.79 53.91
CA GLY A 1012 -57.08 -2.95 54.77
C GLY A 1012 -58.44 -3.55 55.15
N GLN A 1013 -58.77 -4.77 54.72
CA GLN A 1013 -60.06 -5.41 54.97
C GLN A 1013 -60.02 -6.35 56.19
N GLU A 1014 -61.21 -6.78 56.59
CA GLU A 1014 -61.39 -7.80 57.61
C GLU A 1014 -61.11 -9.21 57.08
N VAL A 1015 -60.41 -10.00 57.91
CA VAL A 1015 -60.16 -11.43 57.75
C VAL A 1015 -60.65 -12.10 59.03
N GLN A 1016 -61.45 -13.16 58.93
CA GLN A 1016 -62.06 -13.81 60.09
C GLN A 1016 -61.12 -14.82 60.75
N ILE A 1017 -61.27 -15.09 62.05
CA ILE A 1017 -60.53 -16.17 62.72
C ILE A 1017 -60.88 -17.53 62.08
N GLY A 1018 -59.87 -18.36 61.85
CA GLY A 1018 -59.95 -19.62 61.10
C GLY A 1018 -59.97 -19.46 59.58
N GLN A 1019 -59.93 -18.23 59.05
CA GLN A 1019 -59.85 -18.00 57.62
C GLN A 1019 -58.42 -18.20 57.11
N TYR A 1020 -58.28 -18.99 56.04
CA TYR A 1020 -57.05 -19.06 55.26
C TYR A 1020 -56.97 -17.87 54.29
N ILE A 1021 -55.81 -17.22 54.27
CA ILE A 1021 -55.45 -16.16 53.31
C ILE A 1021 -54.07 -16.45 52.72
N ARG A 1022 -53.72 -15.74 51.65
CA ARG A 1022 -52.39 -15.82 51.05
C ARG A 1022 -51.76 -14.45 50.97
N TYR A 1023 -50.54 -14.30 51.46
CA TYR A 1023 -49.74 -13.12 51.15
C TYR A 1023 -49.07 -13.31 49.80
N LEU A 1024 -49.35 -12.41 48.85
CA LEU A 1024 -48.56 -12.24 47.64
C LEU A 1024 -47.40 -11.30 47.96
N LEU A 1025 -46.19 -11.78 47.69
CA LEU A 1025 -44.95 -11.05 47.67
C LEU A 1025 -44.61 -10.84 46.19
N ASP A 1026 -44.89 -9.64 45.68
CA ASP A 1026 -44.68 -9.29 44.27
C ASP A 1026 -43.27 -8.72 44.13
N GLY A 1027 -42.45 -9.37 43.31
CA GLY A 1027 -41.04 -9.03 43.16
C GLY A 1027 -40.82 -7.68 42.46
N VAL A 1028 -39.56 -7.23 42.36
CA VAL A 1028 -39.27 -6.19 41.37
C VAL A 1028 -38.97 -6.84 40.02
N THR A 1029 -39.74 -6.47 39.00
CA THR A 1029 -39.34 -6.78 37.63
C THR A 1029 -38.02 -6.07 37.30
N VAL A 1030 -36.95 -6.84 37.21
CA VAL A 1030 -35.65 -6.40 36.71
C VAL A 1030 -35.82 -5.87 35.29
N PRO A 1031 -35.39 -4.62 34.98
CA PRO A 1031 -35.54 -4.04 33.66
C PRO A 1031 -34.82 -4.83 32.57
N ALA A 1032 -35.33 -4.81 31.34
CA ALA A 1032 -34.83 -5.61 30.21
C ALA A 1032 -33.35 -5.39 29.81
N LYS A 1033 -32.67 -4.40 30.39
CA LYS A 1033 -31.23 -4.17 30.27
C LYS A 1033 -30.66 -3.75 31.62
N HIS A 1034 -29.87 -4.62 32.22
CA HIS A 1034 -29.47 -4.56 33.63
C HIS A 1034 -28.03 -5.06 33.84
N ASP A 1035 -27.49 -4.91 35.05
CA ASP A 1035 -26.23 -5.51 35.50
C ASP A 1035 -26.35 -7.02 35.77
N SER A 1036 -25.25 -7.78 35.68
CA SER A 1036 -25.29 -9.23 35.91
C SER A 1036 -25.87 -9.54 37.29
N LEU A 1037 -26.99 -10.26 37.32
CA LEU A 1037 -27.67 -10.63 38.56
C LEU A 1037 -26.84 -11.67 39.32
N PHE A 1038 -26.48 -11.35 40.55
CA PHE A 1038 -25.84 -12.26 41.51
C PHE A 1038 -26.66 -12.45 42.79
N GLN A 1039 -27.66 -11.59 43.02
CA GLN A 1039 -28.58 -11.69 44.14
C GLN A 1039 -29.99 -11.28 43.71
N TYR A 1040 -30.98 -12.12 44.05
CA TYR A 1040 -32.39 -11.78 44.02
C TYR A 1040 -33.05 -12.59 45.14
N ASP A 1041 -33.18 -11.95 46.30
CA ASP A 1041 -33.64 -12.58 47.53
C ASP A 1041 -34.94 -11.93 48.00
N GLY A 1042 -35.72 -12.66 48.78
CA GLY A 1042 -36.94 -12.14 49.38
C GLY A 1042 -37.14 -12.67 50.78
N SER A 1043 -37.65 -11.84 51.68
CA SER A 1043 -38.03 -12.29 53.01
C SER A 1043 -39.25 -11.59 53.58
N ASP A 1044 -40.05 -12.38 54.28
CA ASP A 1044 -41.33 -12.03 54.84
C ASP A 1044 -41.32 -12.18 56.36
N GLN A 1045 -41.75 -11.14 57.05
CA GLN A 1045 -41.83 -11.14 58.51
C GLN A 1045 -43.29 -11.34 58.94
N LEU A 1046 -43.70 -12.62 59.05
CA LEU A 1046 -45.03 -12.98 59.50
C LEU A 1046 -45.24 -12.60 60.96
N ASP A 1047 -46.43 -12.07 61.24
CA ASP A 1047 -46.92 -11.86 62.60
C ASP A 1047 -47.49 -13.19 63.13
N VAL A 1048 -46.62 -14.01 63.72
CA VAL A 1048 -46.96 -15.34 64.24
C VAL A 1048 -47.92 -15.32 65.44
N VAL A 1049 -48.28 -14.16 65.98
CA VAL A 1049 -49.36 -14.03 66.99
C VAL A 1049 -50.72 -14.15 66.30
N HIS A 1050 -50.85 -13.62 65.09
CA HIS A 1050 -52.11 -13.55 64.36
C HIS A 1050 -52.19 -14.53 63.19
N ASP A 1051 -51.08 -14.84 62.51
CA ASP A 1051 -51.04 -15.68 61.31
C ASP A 1051 -50.19 -16.94 61.53
N ARG A 1052 -50.82 -18.11 61.48
CA ARG A 1052 -50.12 -19.40 61.47
C ARG A 1052 -49.75 -19.77 60.04
N TYR A 1053 -48.46 -19.85 59.75
CA TYR A 1053 -47.98 -20.38 58.46
C TYR A 1053 -48.40 -21.85 58.28
N THR A 1054 -49.00 -22.18 57.13
CA THR A 1054 -49.54 -23.52 56.85
C THR A 1054 -48.52 -24.50 56.28
N GLY A 1055 -47.31 -24.05 55.97
CA GLY A 1055 -46.31 -24.83 55.23
C GLY A 1055 -46.45 -24.77 53.71
N LYS A 1056 -47.57 -24.26 53.18
CA LYS A 1056 -47.80 -24.15 51.72
C LYS A 1056 -47.34 -22.82 51.16
N TRP A 1057 -46.66 -22.89 50.03
CA TRP A 1057 -46.19 -21.73 49.28
C TRP A 1057 -46.12 -22.02 47.77
N GLN A 1058 -46.17 -20.99 46.94
CA GLN A 1058 -46.04 -21.10 45.48
C GLN A 1058 -45.17 -19.95 44.98
N GLY A 1059 -44.09 -20.24 44.26
CA GLY A 1059 -43.24 -19.28 43.57
C GLY A 1059 -43.51 -19.28 42.07
N ILE A 1060 -43.60 -18.11 41.47
CA ILE A 1060 -43.77 -17.91 40.02
C ILE A 1060 -42.55 -17.18 39.50
N PHE A 1061 -41.82 -17.80 38.57
CA PHE A 1061 -40.60 -17.24 37.98
C PHE A 1061 -40.91 -16.83 36.54
N LYS A 1062 -40.77 -15.53 36.24
CA LYS A 1062 -41.13 -14.94 34.96
C LYS A 1062 -39.97 -14.15 34.37
N GLY A 1063 -39.74 -14.31 33.06
CA GLY A 1063 -38.71 -13.57 32.36
C GLY A 1063 -38.97 -13.44 30.87
N THR A 1064 -38.67 -12.27 30.29
CA THR A 1064 -39.05 -11.92 28.91
C THR A 1064 -37.91 -11.19 28.20
N GLU A 1065 -38.05 -10.93 26.89
CA GLU A 1065 -37.06 -10.18 26.08
C GLU A 1065 -35.65 -10.81 25.99
N TYR A 1066 -35.49 -12.09 26.33
CA TYR A 1066 -34.24 -12.81 26.13
C TYR A 1066 -34.00 -13.15 24.65
N THR A 1067 -32.74 -13.22 24.27
CA THR A 1067 -32.29 -13.76 22.97
C THR A 1067 -31.11 -14.69 23.21
N ALA A 1068 -31.18 -15.91 22.68
CA ALA A 1068 -30.16 -16.92 22.90
C ALA A 1068 -28.83 -16.52 22.21
N GLU A 1069 -27.82 -16.09 22.97
CA GLU A 1069 -26.52 -15.67 22.39
C GLU A 1069 -25.68 -16.85 21.84
N LYS A 1070 -26.06 -18.06 22.20
CA LYS A 1070 -25.54 -19.36 21.74
C LYS A 1070 -26.68 -20.38 21.72
N ASP A 1071 -26.41 -21.59 21.25
CA ASP A 1071 -27.34 -22.71 21.45
C ASP A 1071 -27.51 -22.99 22.96
N LEU A 1072 -28.75 -23.02 23.44
CA LEU A 1072 -29.10 -23.26 24.85
C LEU A 1072 -29.94 -24.53 25.00
N ILE A 1073 -29.79 -25.19 26.14
CA ILE A 1073 -30.70 -26.22 26.65
C ILE A 1073 -31.03 -25.80 28.07
N LEU A 1074 -32.30 -25.57 28.36
CA LEU A 1074 -32.76 -25.07 29.66
C LEU A 1074 -33.57 -26.16 30.40
N PRO A 1075 -33.49 -26.23 31.74
CA PRO A 1075 -34.16 -27.28 32.53
C PRO A 1075 -35.64 -26.99 32.79
N TYR A 1076 -36.21 -25.97 32.14
CA TYR A 1076 -37.60 -25.52 32.25
C TYR A 1076 -38.14 -25.19 30.85
N ASP A 1077 -39.46 -25.16 30.72
CA ASP A 1077 -40.13 -24.78 29.47
C ASP A 1077 -39.90 -23.28 29.15
N VAL A 1078 -39.71 -22.96 27.87
CA VAL A 1078 -39.66 -21.58 27.37
C VAL A 1078 -40.68 -21.34 26.27
N ILE A 1079 -41.11 -20.09 26.12
CA ILE A 1079 -42.06 -19.62 25.12
C ILE A 1079 -41.29 -18.77 24.11
N LEU A 1080 -41.36 -19.13 22.83
CA LEU A 1080 -40.77 -18.38 21.73
C LEU A 1080 -41.66 -17.20 21.32
N LYS A 1081 -41.12 -16.25 20.55
CA LYS A 1081 -41.83 -15.05 20.09
C LYS A 1081 -43.11 -15.33 19.27
N ASP A 1082 -43.22 -16.50 18.65
CA ASP A 1082 -44.41 -16.97 17.91
C ASP A 1082 -45.47 -17.65 18.82
N GLY A 1083 -45.22 -17.73 20.13
CA GLY A 1083 -46.06 -18.41 21.11
C GLY A 1083 -45.79 -19.91 21.25
N LYS A 1084 -44.84 -20.48 20.49
CA LYS A 1084 -44.49 -21.90 20.58
C LYS A 1084 -43.75 -22.19 21.89
N VAL A 1085 -44.16 -23.24 22.60
CA VAL A 1085 -43.44 -23.76 23.76
C VAL A 1085 -42.33 -24.71 23.32
N VAL A 1086 -41.11 -24.48 23.78
CA VAL A 1086 -39.97 -25.42 23.74
C VAL A 1086 -39.87 -26.05 25.12
N LYS A 1087 -39.80 -27.39 25.19
CA LYS A 1087 -39.86 -28.12 26.46
C LYS A 1087 -38.52 -28.16 27.18
N ALA A 1088 -38.57 -28.32 28.51
CA ALA A 1088 -37.38 -28.55 29.32
C ALA A 1088 -36.50 -29.67 28.73
N GLY A 1089 -35.22 -29.37 28.49
CA GLY A 1089 -34.26 -30.29 27.86
C GLY A 1089 -34.16 -30.19 26.32
N ASP A 1090 -35.10 -29.52 25.65
CA ASP A 1090 -35.00 -29.25 24.21
C ASP A 1090 -34.05 -28.08 23.90
N LYS A 1091 -33.57 -28.03 22.65
CA LYS A 1091 -32.61 -27.04 22.18
C LYS A 1091 -33.29 -25.74 21.73
N ILE A 1092 -32.86 -24.62 22.30
CA ILE A 1092 -33.12 -23.26 21.80
C ILE A 1092 -31.92 -22.88 20.92
N VAL A 1093 -32.17 -22.49 19.66
CA VAL A 1093 -31.11 -22.13 18.71
C VAL A 1093 -30.61 -20.70 18.97
N LYS A 1094 -29.31 -20.46 18.79
CA LYS A 1094 -28.73 -19.11 18.79
C LYS A 1094 -29.56 -18.12 17.95
N GLY A 1095 -29.72 -16.89 18.42
CA GLY A 1095 -30.52 -15.83 17.79
C GLY A 1095 -32.03 -15.92 18.06
N THR A 1096 -32.52 -17.02 18.65
CA THR A 1096 -33.94 -17.17 18.98
C THR A 1096 -34.31 -16.29 20.17
N ALA A 1097 -35.36 -15.47 20.01
CA ALA A 1097 -35.97 -14.73 21.11
C ALA A 1097 -36.90 -15.63 21.93
N TYR A 1098 -36.75 -15.61 23.26
CA TYR A 1098 -37.51 -16.46 24.18
C TYR A 1098 -37.92 -15.71 25.46
N ALA A 1099 -38.91 -16.28 26.14
CA ALA A 1099 -39.39 -15.92 27.46
C ALA A 1099 -39.57 -17.20 28.28
N PHE A 1100 -39.60 -17.12 29.61
CA PHE A 1100 -39.96 -18.24 30.47
C PHE A 1100 -41.00 -17.81 31.51
N LEU A 1101 -41.87 -18.76 31.83
CA LEU A 1101 -42.82 -18.67 32.92
C LEU A 1101 -42.96 -20.07 33.50
N PHE A 1102 -42.55 -20.28 34.74
CA PHE A 1102 -42.72 -21.56 35.42
C PHE A 1102 -43.01 -21.37 36.90
N GLU A 1103 -43.72 -22.35 37.47
CA GLU A 1103 -44.17 -22.34 38.85
C GLU A 1103 -43.47 -23.44 39.65
N VAL A 1104 -43.18 -23.16 40.91
CA VAL A 1104 -42.63 -24.12 41.89
C VAL A 1104 -43.35 -23.95 43.24
N ASN A 1105 -43.36 -24.99 44.05
CA ASN A 1105 -44.04 -25.07 45.35
C ASN A 1105 -43.38 -26.12 46.25
N GLN A 1106 -43.91 -26.35 47.46
CA GLN A 1106 -43.37 -27.34 48.41
C GLN A 1106 -43.31 -28.78 47.87
N ASP A 1107 -44.11 -29.13 46.86
CA ASP A 1107 -44.22 -30.47 46.27
C ASP A 1107 -43.36 -30.64 45.00
N THR A 1108 -42.64 -29.59 44.61
CA THR A 1108 -41.79 -29.58 43.40
C THR A 1108 -40.52 -30.43 43.60
N ASN A 1109 -40.04 -31.09 42.53
CA ASN A 1109 -38.85 -31.95 42.57
C ASN A 1109 -37.66 -31.23 43.25
N PRO A 1110 -37.12 -31.76 44.38
CA PRO A 1110 -36.07 -31.09 45.15
C PRO A 1110 -34.78 -30.79 44.37
N ASP A 1111 -34.42 -31.59 43.36
CA ASP A 1111 -33.18 -31.40 42.58
C ASP A 1111 -33.35 -30.40 41.43
N PHE A 1112 -34.59 -30.13 41.00
CA PHE A 1112 -34.89 -28.95 40.21
C PHE A 1112 -34.95 -27.71 41.10
N LEU A 1113 -35.65 -27.81 42.24
CA LEU A 1113 -35.84 -26.68 43.16
C LEU A 1113 -34.50 -26.08 43.62
N LYS A 1114 -33.53 -26.89 44.06
CA LYS A 1114 -32.17 -26.45 44.44
C LYS A 1114 -31.42 -25.65 43.35
N LYS A 1115 -31.74 -25.87 42.07
CA LYS A 1115 -31.11 -25.17 40.94
C LYS A 1115 -31.74 -23.82 40.66
N ILE A 1116 -32.93 -23.55 41.18
CA ILE A 1116 -33.66 -22.29 40.97
C ILE A 1116 -33.73 -21.47 42.26
N VAL A 1117 -34.16 -22.05 43.39
CA VAL A 1117 -34.44 -21.31 44.62
C VAL A 1117 -34.36 -22.17 45.87
N ALA A 1118 -33.82 -21.61 46.95
CA ALA A 1118 -33.90 -22.17 48.30
C ALA A 1118 -34.93 -21.41 49.12
N VAL A 1119 -35.99 -22.10 49.59
CA VAL A 1119 -37.02 -21.55 50.48
C VAL A 1119 -36.78 -22.01 51.91
N LYS A 1120 -36.88 -21.10 52.89
CA LYS A 1120 -36.70 -21.36 54.32
C LYS A 1120 -37.80 -20.70 55.16
N TRP A 1121 -38.35 -21.45 56.12
CA TRP A 1121 -39.15 -20.96 57.23
C TRP A 1121 -38.35 -21.04 58.53
N ASP A 1122 -38.31 -19.96 59.31
CA ASP A 1122 -37.77 -19.91 60.66
C ASP A 1122 -38.90 -19.56 61.64
N GLU A 1123 -39.48 -20.60 62.24
CA GLU A 1123 -40.65 -20.50 63.12
C GLU A 1123 -40.40 -19.62 64.35
N LYS A 1124 -39.17 -19.62 64.88
CA LYS A 1124 -38.80 -18.82 66.06
C LYS A 1124 -38.64 -17.34 65.71
N ALA A 1125 -38.15 -17.04 64.51
CA ALA A 1125 -38.04 -15.67 64.03
C ALA A 1125 -39.35 -15.15 63.38
N GLY A 1126 -40.34 -16.02 63.14
CA GLY A 1126 -41.52 -15.70 62.32
C GLY A 1126 -41.16 -15.34 60.87
N LYS A 1127 -39.97 -15.75 60.40
CA LYS A 1127 -39.38 -15.28 59.14
C LYS A 1127 -39.48 -16.35 58.06
N TRP A 1128 -40.20 -16.05 56.99
CA TRP A 1128 -40.19 -16.81 55.75
C TRP A 1128 -39.22 -16.15 54.77
N SER A 1129 -38.52 -16.91 53.92
CA SER A 1129 -37.57 -16.34 52.97
C SER A 1129 -37.27 -17.24 51.78
N TYR A 1130 -36.91 -16.63 50.66
CA TYR A 1130 -36.32 -17.29 49.50
C TYR A 1130 -34.98 -16.66 49.13
N VAL A 1131 -34.09 -17.48 48.58
CA VAL A 1131 -32.81 -17.08 47.96
C VAL A 1131 -32.75 -17.74 46.58
N ILE A 1132 -32.73 -16.93 45.52
CA ILE A 1132 -32.66 -17.47 44.16
C ILE A 1132 -31.22 -17.91 43.87
N ASN A 1133 -31.07 -19.05 43.20
CA ASN A 1133 -29.78 -19.68 42.97
C ASN A 1133 -28.90 -18.78 42.07
N GLN A 1134 -27.67 -18.50 42.54
CA GLN A 1134 -26.75 -17.59 41.85
C GLN A 1134 -26.33 -18.09 40.46
N ASP A 1135 -26.19 -19.39 40.24
CA ASP A 1135 -25.87 -19.94 38.91
C ASP A 1135 -27.04 -19.76 37.92
N PHE A 1136 -28.29 -19.84 38.42
CA PHE A 1136 -29.47 -19.51 37.62
C PHE A 1136 -29.51 -18.01 37.29
N LEU A 1137 -29.29 -17.11 38.25
CA LEU A 1137 -29.21 -15.67 38.01
C LEU A 1137 -28.09 -15.30 37.01
N ASN A 1138 -26.89 -15.84 37.21
CA ASN A 1138 -25.74 -15.68 36.31
C ASN A 1138 -26.05 -16.13 34.87
N SER A 1139 -26.92 -17.14 34.70
CA SER A 1139 -27.31 -17.68 33.38
C SER A 1139 -28.21 -16.74 32.56
N LEU A 1140 -28.89 -15.79 33.21
CA LEU A 1140 -29.80 -14.84 32.56
C LEU A 1140 -29.06 -13.75 31.76
N GLY A 1141 -27.83 -13.40 32.16
CA GLY A 1141 -27.03 -12.39 31.47
C GLY A 1141 -27.32 -10.96 31.94
N VAL A 1142 -27.38 -10.02 30.98
CA VAL A 1142 -27.54 -8.55 31.19
C VAL A 1142 -28.66 -7.96 30.32
N LYS A 1143 -29.47 -8.83 29.71
CA LYS A 1143 -30.56 -8.52 28.79
C LYS A 1143 -31.72 -9.47 29.05
N GLY A 1144 -32.93 -8.97 28.92
CA GLY A 1144 -34.16 -9.66 29.30
C GLY A 1144 -34.64 -9.21 30.67
N THR A 1145 -35.94 -9.31 30.93
CA THR A 1145 -36.52 -9.01 32.24
C THR A 1145 -36.47 -10.24 33.13
N PHE A 1146 -36.31 -10.05 34.44
CA PHE A 1146 -36.41 -11.14 35.42
C PHE A 1146 -37.27 -10.73 36.61
N ASP A 1147 -38.10 -11.64 37.10
CA ASP A 1147 -38.96 -11.39 38.24
C ASP A 1147 -39.39 -12.73 38.90
N ALA A 1148 -39.67 -12.69 40.19
CA ALA A 1148 -40.06 -13.85 40.98
C ALA A 1148 -41.03 -13.47 42.11
N ASP A 1149 -42.25 -13.98 42.00
CA ASP A 1149 -43.38 -13.68 42.90
C ASP A 1149 -43.65 -14.88 43.80
N PHE A 1150 -44.07 -14.64 45.05
CA PHE A 1150 -44.36 -15.73 45.98
C PHE A 1150 -45.70 -15.56 46.71
N TYR A 1151 -46.46 -16.65 46.79
CA TYR A 1151 -47.66 -16.78 47.59
C TYR A 1151 -47.35 -17.59 48.85
N ILE A 1152 -47.68 -17.08 50.03
CA ILE A 1152 -47.53 -17.75 51.33
C ILE A 1152 -48.92 -17.96 51.93
N GLU A 1153 -49.34 -19.21 52.17
CA GLU A 1153 -50.65 -19.50 52.78
C GLU A 1153 -50.55 -19.51 54.31
N VAL A 1154 -51.37 -18.68 54.96
CA VAL A 1154 -51.47 -18.56 56.42
C VAL A 1154 -52.92 -18.73 56.88
N GLU A 1155 -53.10 -19.13 58.13
CA GLU A 1155 -54.39 -19.20 58.81
C GLU A 1155 -54.48 -18.11 59.88
N ARG A 1156 -55.55 -17.30 59.86
CA ARG A 1156 -55.78 -16.27 60.87
C ARG A 1156 -56.20 -16.89 62.20
N ILE A 1157 -55.34 -16.85 63.21
CA ILE A 1157 -55.55 -17.50 64.52
C ILE A 1157 -55.90 -16.54 65.67
N SER A 1158 -55.73 -15.23 65.52
CA SER A 1158 -56.05 -14.24 66.55
C SER A 1158 -56.78 -13.00 66.01
N ALA A 1159 -57.55 -12.34 66.89
CA ALA A 1159 -58.14 -11.02 66.67
C ALA A 1159 -57.07 -9.92 66.78
N GLY A 1160 -57.22 -8.81 66.03
CA GLY A 1160 -56.27 -7.68 66.04
C GLY A 1160 -55.96 -7.08 64.67
N LYS A 1161 -55.11 -6.05 64.65
CA LYS A 1161 -54.54 -5.47 63.43
C LYS A 1161 -53.26 -6.23 63.09
N VAL A 1162 -53.18 -6.77 61.88
CA VAL A 1162 -52.03 -7.57 61.42
C VAL A 1162 -51.29 -6.79 60.34
N GLU A 1163 -50.07 -6.35 60.63
CA GLU A 1163 -49.16 -5.75 59.65
C GLU A 1163 -48.13 -6.80 59.23
N ASN A 1164 -47.91 -6.95 57.92
CA ASN A 1164 -46.92 -7.90 57.40
C ASN A 1164 -45.97 -7.18 56.43
N THR A 1165 -44.67 -7.39 56.57
CA THR A 1165 -43.59 -6.68 55.84
C THR A 1165 -42.82 -7.64 54.93
N PHE A 1166 -42.63 -7.27 53.66
CA PHE A 1166 -41.81 -7.96 52.67
C PHE A 1166 -40.57 -7.12 52.36
N ILE A 1167 -39.40 -7.76 52.30
CA ILE A 1167 -38.14 -7.16 51.84
C ILE A 1167 -37.65 -7.97 50.64
N ASN A 1168 -37.44 -7.31 49.50
CA ASN A 1168 -36.82 -7.88 48.32
C ASN A 1168 -35.45 -7.21 48.11
N THR A 1169 -34.42 -8.01 47.86
CA THR A 1169 -33.04 -7.54 47.71
C THR A 1169 -32.49 -7.99 46.37
N VAL A 1170 -32.13 -7.04 45.51
CA VAL A 1170 -31.58 -7.31 44.17
C VAL A 1170 -30.21 -6.67 44.07
N ASN A 1171 -29.16 -7.47 43.81
CA ASN A 1171 -27.76 -7.02 43.72
C ASN A 1171 -27.38 -5.98 44.80
N LEU A 1172 -27.53 -6.35 46.08
CA LEU A 1172 -27.29 -5.50 47.28
C LEU A 1172 -28.26 -4.33 47.51
N GLN A 1173 -29.20 -4.04 46.60
CA GLN A 1173 -30.24 -3.03 46.80
C GLN A 1173 -31.45 -3.64 47.50
N GLU A 1174 -31.62 -3.35 48.79
CA GLU A 1174 -32.81 -3.72 49.56
C GLU A 1174 -33.99 -2.78 49.27
N MET A 1175 -35.20 -3.33 49.17
CA MET A 1175 -36.46 -2.62 48.92
C MET A 1175 -37.58 -3.25 49.76
N THR A 1176 -38.52 -2.44 50.26
CA THR A 1176 -39.51 -2.89 51.26
C THR A 1176 -40.94 -2.59 50.83
N ALA A 1177 -41.83 -3.58 50.97
CA ALA A 1177 -43.28 -3.47 50.81
C ALA A 1177 -44.02 -3.88 52.10
N LYS A 1178 -45.23 -3.36 52.32
CA LYS A 1178 -46.04 -3.63 53.51
C LYS A 1178 -47.51 -3.76 53.19
N VAL A 1179 -48.19 -4.64 53.91
CA VAL A 1179 -49.66 -4.78 53.88
C VAL A 1179 -50.22 -4.80 55.30
N THR A 1180 -51.49 -4.47 55.45
CA THR A 1180 -52.24 -4.55 56.70
C THR A 1180 -53.58 -5.24 56.48
N THR A 1181 -54.01 -6.08 57.42
CA THR A 1181 -55.40 -6.57 57.53
C THR A 1181 -55.90 -6.38 58.96
N THR A 1182 -57.19 -6.59 59.22
CA THR A 1182 -57.75 -6.57 60.59
C THR A 1182 -58.60 -7.81 60.82
N THR A 1183 -58.68 -8.27 62.05
CA THR A 1183 -59.56 -9.36 62.48
C THR A 1183 -60.45 -8.86 63.61
N PRO A 1184 -61.78 -8.91 63.47
CA PRO A 1184 -62.69 -8.51 64.54
C PRO A 1184 -62.58 -9.45 65.75
N GLU A 1185 -62.82 -8.92 66.95
CA GLU A 1185 -62.90 -9.74 68.17
C GLU A 1185 -64.14 -10.66 68.13
N PRO A 1186 -64.05 -11.90 68.64
CA PRO A 1186 -65.19 -12.80 68.69
C PRO A 1186 -66.29 -12.25 69.63
N PRO A 1187 -67.58 -12.34 69.24
CA PRO A 1187 -68.67 -11.80 70.05
C PRO A 1187 -68.76 -12.51 71.40
N LYS A 1188 -68.83 -11.72 72.47
CA LYS A 1188 -68.88 -12.19 73.87
C LYS A 1188 -70.23 -12.92 74.13
N PRO A 1189 -70.23 -14.13 74.72
CA PRO A 1189 -71.47 -14.89 74.92
C PRO A 1189 -72.38 -14.24 75.97
N GLU A 1190 -73.67 -14.11 75.64
CA GLU A 1190 -74.73 -13.72 76.59
C GLU A 1190 -75.10 -14.88 77.54
N PRO A 1191 -75.30 -14.62 78.86
CA PRO A 1191 -75.80 -15.64 79.79
C PRO A 1191 -77.28 -15.95 79.57
N LYS A 1192 -77.68 -17.23 79.69
CA LYS A 1192 -79.09 -17.67 79.69
C LYS A 1192 -79.47 -18.25 81.05
N GLU A 1193 -80.59 -17.78 81.62
CA GLU A 1193 -81.54 -18.52 82.49
C GLU A 1193 -82.71 -17.57 82.92
N PRO A 1194 -83.84 -18.04 83.49
CA PRO A 1194 -84.84 -18.92 82.85
C PRO A 1194 -86.31 -18.43 83.00
N GLY A 1195 -87.19 -18.66 82.01
CA GLY A 1195 -88.64 -18.42 82.19
C GLY A 1195 -89.52 -18.51 80.93
N LYS A 1196 -90.54 -19.37 80.98
CA LYS A 1196 -91.64 -19.55 79.98
C LYS A 1196 -92.60 -18.32 79.92
N PRO A 1197 -93.55 -18.18 78.95
CA PRO A 1197 -94.08 -19.19 78.00
C PRO A 1197 -94.26 -18.75 76.53
N GLN A 1198 -94.71 -19.71 75.71
CA GLN A 1198 -95.18 -19.61 74.32
C GLN A 1198 -96.49 -18.81 74.18
N PRO A 1199 -96.73 -18.17 73.01
CA PRO A 1199 -98.07 -18.25 72.42
C PRO A 1199 -98.10 -18.44 70.89
N GLN A 1200 -99.21 -19.00 70.40
CA GLN A 1200 -99.66 -19.01 69.01
C GLN A 1200 -101.08 -18.37 68.96
N PRO A 1201 -101.70 -18.10 67.79
CA PRO A 1201 -101.69 -16.78 67.18
C PRO A 1201 -103.09 -16.13 67.12
N SER A 1202 -103.15 -14.81 66.82
CA SER A 1202 -104.39 -14.19 66.33
C SER A 1202 -104.13 -12.95 65.45
N LEU A 1203 -104.82 -12.90 64.31
CA LEU A 1203 -105.10 -11.70 63.51
C LEU A 1203 -106.44 -11.09 63.98
N PRO A 1204 -106.86 -9.93 63.47
CA PRO A 1204 -106.29 -8.61 63.73
C PRO A 1204 -107.38 -7.65 64.28
N ASN A 1205 -107.03 -6.42 64.70
CA ASN A 1205 -108.01 -5.34 64.66
C ASN A 1205 -107.42 -3.94 64.53
N THR A 1206 -108.24 -3.06 63.96
CA THR A 1206 -107.96 -1.75 63.38
C THR A 1206 -107.52 -0.64 64.34
N GLY A 1207 -106.53 0.16 63.91
CA GLY A 1207 -106.80 1.56 63.56
C GLY A 1207 -106.36 2.71 64.50
N THR A 1208 -105.54 3.62 63.94
CA THR A 1208 -105.50 5.09 64.20
C THR A 1208 -105.10 5.62 65.59
N ALA A 1209 -104.42 6.77 65.76
CA ALA A 1209 -103.77 7.71 64.83
C ALA A 1209 -102.80 8.67 65.59
N ALA A 1210 -101.82 9.25 64.86
CA ALA A 1210 -101.05 10.48 65.20
C ALA A 1210 -100.21 10.45 66.51
N SER A 1211 -99.19 11.27 66.79
CA SER A 1211 -98.47 12.38 66.11
C SER A 1211 -97.14 12.62 66.88
N MET A 1212 -96.07 13.32 66.45
CA MET A 1212 -95.73 14.14 65.28
C MET A 1212 -94.24 13.90 64.88
N LEU A 1213 -93.84 14.37 63.69
CA LEU A 1213 -92.46 14.77 63.35
C LEU A 1213 -92.30 16.30 63.49
N PRO A 1214 -91.11 16.80 63.85
CA PRO A 1214 -90.40 17.81 63.01
C PRO A 1214 -88.84 17.77 63.10
N VAL A 1215 -87.98 18.49 62.35
CA VAL A 1215 -87.93 19.15 61.01
C VAL A 1215 -86.43 19.44 60.69
N VAL A 1216 -85.79 18.75 59.72
CA VAL A 1216 -85.27 19.29 58.40
C VAL A 1216 -83.82 19.83 58.35
N GLY A 1217 -83.18 19.64 57.16
CA GLY A 1217 -81.97 20.33 56.66
C GLY A 1217 -81.07 19.36 55.86
N MET A 1218 -81.19 19.13 54.54
CA MET A 1218 -81.17 20.03 53.36
C MET A 1218 -79.80 20.76 53.26
N ILE A 1219 -78.96 20.56 52.22
CA ILE A 1219 -79.04 21.17 50.87
C ILE A 1219 -78.02 20.53 49.88
N LEU A 1220 -78.49 20.24 48.64
CA LEU A 1220 -77.93 20.34 47.25
C LEU A 1220 -76.41 20.34 46.95
N GLY A 1221 -75.91 19.92 45.76
CA GLY A 1221 -76.52 19.47 44.48
C GLY A 1221 -75.52 18.67 43.60
N LEU A 1222 -75.91 17.83 42.61
CA LEU A 1222 -76.30 18.15 41.21
C LEU A 1222 -75.16 18.82 40.39
N LEU A 1223 -74.69 18.41 39.19
CA LEU A 1223 -75.07 17.46 38.12
C LEU A 1223 -73.77 16.98 37.37
N GLY A 1224 -73.72 15.97 36.48
CA GLY A 1224 -74.73 15.02 35.99
C GLY A 1224 -74.23 14.17 34.79
N LEU A 1225 -75.06 13.22 34.34
CA LEU A 1225 -74.99 12.33 33.13
C LEU A 1225 -73.78 11.36 33.02
N ALA A 1226 -73.91 10.02 32.99
CA ALA A 1226 -74.75 9.07 32.21
C ALA A 1226 -74.26 8.84 30.76
N GLY A 1227 -74.17 7.62 30.21
CA GLY A 1227 -74.58 6.28 30.71
C GLY A 1227 -73.49 5.19 30.57
N PHE A 1228 -73.63 4.03 31.22
CA PHE A 1228 -74.22 2.78 30.69
C PHE A 1228 -73.48 2.23 29.43
N ARG A 1229 -73.10 0.94 29.32
CA ARG A 1229 -73.50 -0.28 30.04
C ARG A 1229 -72.48 -1.42 29.79
N LYS A 1230 -72.29 -2.32 30.78
CA LYS A 1230 -72.03 -3.79 30.70
C LYS A 1230 -71.54 -4.41 29.36
N HIS A 1231 -70.63 -5.40 29.30
CA HIS A 1231 -70.45 -6.54 30.22
C HIS A 1231 -69.24 -7.41 29.79
N LYS A 1232 -68.60 -8.10 30.77
CA LYS A 1232 -67.80 -9.34 30.63
C LYS A 1232 -66.49 -9.21 29.80
N LYS A 1233 -65.40 -9.86 30.19
CA LYS A 1233 -65.27 -11.09 30.99
C LYS A 1233 -64.10 -11.03 31.96
#